data_AF-A0AAJ5D6P1-F1
#
_entry.id   AF-A0AAJ5D6P1-F1
#
_cell.length_a   1.000
_cell.length_b   1.000
_cell.length_c   1.000
_cell.angle_alpha   90.00
_cell.angle_beta   90.00
_cell.angle_gamma   90.00
#
_symmetry.space_group_name_H-M   'P 1'
#
loop_
_entity.id
_entity.type
_entity.pdbx_description
1 polymer ?
#
loop_
_entity_poly.entity_id
_entity_poly.type
_entity_poly.pdbx_seq_one_letter_code
_entity_poly.pdbx_strand_id
1 'polypeptide(L)'
;MSNAKMSRVCTPLEQPIENRASGADAATLNSAATIQVVPPAAPSTLDAASGLAHRSAEPKLPCQQSITISFFFDGTGNNLDADTPTGEHSNVARLFRAHVMDDEEKQVHRRYIPGLGTYFNAIGDPGGTKTGRGMGALGQKRLDWAFSELGIILGKAESRANNPSNKILKVGISVFGFSRGAASARAFCRDLQARCSSEGKIFKLKPGRLFSSNGVVKGGYQIEVFFLGIFDTVASVGLPMSANNTLTKRRNGVGWRDLIGPPGASYAEAERNLRALAFGDPGADPSPGPADGHGAWADGLQIPKIVSKCAHLVSGHEMRNSFPLDSALDGLSYPQGTIEAVLPGVHSDVGGGYRQGEQGKASVLAIVPLRDMLDRAIAAGVPMYSLSQLPTSSQREDFALVGPAAKRYEEMLPLWRTYMGTIPSGLPLGKAVLAHMRQYWRYRVSAAVLRTRGKKTTEQNSIQSNEDGMFKKDRARLKSVAEKQERSYRLAAAEVDAAEQAAEAAKQSPGFSNQEPFWRAKAQEASSRRDEAYDAWRRTQARLDTAADDSDLLENMQTYDKWLLEDAELIYKWHKEDPNKRMRPHYAAIVSAYEEVVVNGKVLAETSDLYKFFSTYVHDSLAGFATDNTRTTDPRVLYIGGDQKEKYAAVQTEKQLEVA
;
A
#
# COMPACT_ATOMS: atom_id res chain seq x y z
N MET A 1 -36.22 3.35 -35.52
CA MET A 1 -35.21 4.33 -35.02
C MET A 1 -34.42 3.64 -33.91
N SER A 2 -33.12 3.46 -34.09
CA SER A 2 -32.30 2.50 -33.34
C SER A 2 -31.49 3.14 -32.21
N ASN A 3 -31.49 2.51 -31.03
CA ASN A 3 -30.61 2.86 -29.92
C ASN A 3 -29.14 2.52 -30.24
N ALA A 4 -28.27 3.53 -30.30
CA ALA A 4 -26.83 3.34 -30.39
C ALA A 4 -26.19 3.29 -29.00
N LYS A 5 -26.03 2.08 -28.44
CA LYS A 5 -24.99 1.86 -27.42
C LYS A 5 -23.64 1.86 -28.12
N MET A 6 -22.82 2.91 -27.93
CA MET A 6 -21.41 2.84 -28.30
C MET A 6 -20.68 1.88 -27.35
N SER A 7 -20.46 0.64 -27.80
CA SER A 7 -19.39 -0.19 -27.25
C SER A 7 -18.05 0.43 -27.63
N ARG A 8 -17.20 0.72 -26.64
CA ARG A 8 -15.79 1.07 -26.92
C ARG A 8 -15.07 -0.18 -27.41
N VAL A 9 -14.95 -0.34 -28.72
CA VAL A 9 -14.00 -1.27 -29.34
C VAL A 9 -12.61 -0.70 -29.10
N CYS A 10 -11.79 -1.39 -28.32
CA CYS A 10 -10.42 -0.97 -28.05
C CYS A 10 -9.54 -1.34 -29.25
N THR A 11 -9.06 -0.34 -29.99
CA THR A 11 -8.15 -0.55 -31.14
C THR A 11 -6.69 -0.52 -30.64
N PRO A 12 -5.83 -1.48 -31.02
CA PRO A 12 -4.42 -1.45 -30.61
C PRO A 12 -3.67 -0.24 -31.17
N LEU A 13 -2.81 0.37 -30.33
CA LEU A 13 -1.86 1.40 -30.76
C LEU A 13 -0.64 0.75 -31.42
N GLU A 14 -0.59 0.78 -32.76
CA GLU A 14 0.64 0.56 -33.52
C GLU A 14 1.68 1.63 -33.13
N GLN A 15 2.82 1.21 -32.58
CA GLN A 15 3.99 2.10 -32.37
C GLN A 15 5.32 1.33 -32.50
N PRO A 16 6.41 2.00 -32.94
CA PRO A 16 7.54 1.33 -33.60
C PRO A 16 8.45 0.47 -32.71
N ILE A 17 9.23 -0.39 -33.38
CA ILE A 17 10.14 -1.44 -32.87
C ILE A 17 11.33 -0.92 -32.02
N GLU A 18 11.49 0.40 -31.95
CA GLU A 18 12.66 1.08 -31.38
C GLU A 18 12.55 1.33 -29.87
N ASN A 19 11.33 1.23 -29.30
CA ASN A 19 11.08 1.39 -27.85
C ASN A 19 11.08 0.03 -27.12
N ARG A 20 11.97 -0.10 -26.14
CA ARG A 20 12.35 -1.33 -25.40
C ARG A 20 12.83 -0.93 -23.99
N ALA A 21 12.72 -1.70 -22.91
CA ALA A 21 11.93 -2.91 -22.63
C ALA A 21 11.67 -3.05 -21.08
N SER A 22 11.57 -4.26 -20.49
CA SER A 22 11.23 -4.56 -19.06
C SER A 22 12.03 -3.78 -18.01
N GLY A 23 11.78 -3.89 -16.69
CA GLY A 23 12.52 -3.11 -15.67
C GLY A 23 14.06 -3.05 -15.84
N ALA A 24 14.71 -4.11 -16.34
CA ALA A 24 16.14 -4.10 -16.67
C ALA A 24 16.59 -3.27 -17.90
N ASP A 25 15.62 -2.78 -18.65
CA ASP A 25 15.59 -2.55 -20.10
C ASP A 25 14.80 -1.24 -20.37
N ALA A 26 13.98 -0.79 -19.40
CA ALA A 26 13.72 0.61 -19.00
C ALA A 26 15.03 1.41 -18.78
N ALA A 27 16.16 0.72 -18.86
CA ALA A 27 17.49 1.21 -19.15
C ALA A 27 17.62 2.29 -20.23
N THR A 28 16.69 2.35 -21.19
CA THR A 28 16.62 3.29 -22.32
C THR A 28 15.82 4.56 -22.00
N LEU A 29 15.04 4.58 -20.91
CA LEU A 29 14.31 5.75 -20.46
C LEU A 29 15.32 6.78 -19.92
N ASN A 30 15.65 7.77 -20.74
CA ASN A 30 16.59 8.85 -20.37
C ASN A 30 16.03 9.82 -19.31
N SER A 31 14.79 9.63 -18.87
CA SER A 31 14.23 10.27 -17.68
C SER A 31 14.88 9.69 -16.42
N ALA A 32 15.90 10.36 -15.90
CA ALA A 32 16.53 9.99 -14.63
C ALA A 32 15.50 9.95 -13.49
N ALA A 33 15.18 8.75 -13.03
CA ALA A 33 14.48 8.55 -11.77
C ALA A 33 15.48 8.61 -10.60
N THR A 34 14.95 8.67 -9.38
CA THR A 34 15.74 8.55 -8.15
C THR A 34 16.72 9.71 -7.88
N ILE A 35 16.18 10.78 -7.29
CA ILE A 35 16.96 11.56 -6.31
C ILE A 35 17.38 10.56 -5.21
N GLN A 36 18.65 10.55 -4.80
CA GLN A 36 19.07 9.73 -3.67
C GLN A 36 18.22 10.08 -2.45
N VAL A 37 17.59 9.07 -1.84
CA VAL A 37 17.12 9.22 -0.46
C VAL A 37 18.37 9.33 0.41
N VAL A 38 18.70 10.56 0.76
CA VAL A 38 19.71 10.85 1.78
C VAL A 38 19.16 10.24 3.08
N PRO A 39 19.94 9.44 3.83
CA PRO A 39 19.48 8.98 5.14
C PRO A 39 19.08 10.19 5.96
N PRO A 40 17.95 10.16 6.70
CA PRO A 40 17.54 11.31 7.49
C PRO A 40 18.68 11.73 8.40
N ALA A 41 18.94 13.03 8.44
CA ALA A 41 19.96 13.62 9.27
C ALA A 41 19.68 13.32 10.76
N ALA A 42 20.60 13.72 11.64
CA ALA A 42 20.23 13.92 13.05
C ALA A 42 18.95 14.79 13.12
N PRO A 43 18.03 14.54 14.08
CA PRO A 43 16.67 15.07 14.06
C PRO A 43 16.60 16.52 13.59
N SER A 44 15.94 16.76 12.46
CA SER A 44 15.96 18.06 11.80
C SER A 44 15.41 19.13 12.76
N THR A 45 16.18 20.20 12.99
CA THR A 45 15.73 21.38 13.74
C THR A 45 14.84 22.29 12.88
N LEU A 46 14.24 21.74 11.81
CA LEU A 46 13.20 22.40 11.04
C LEU A 46 11.98 22.52 11.96
N ASP A 47 11.68 23.73 12.41
CA ASP A 47 10.50 23.96 13.23
C ASP A 47 9.22 23.59 12.47
N ALA A 48 8.23 22.99 13.13
CA ALA A 48 6.86 22.93 12.63
C ALA A 48 6.28 24.35 12.41
N ALA A 49 6.85 25.34 13.11
CA ALA A 49 6.64 26.74 12.81
C ALA A 49 6.92 27.06 11.34
N SER A 50 7.87 26.40 10.66
CA SER A 50 8.10 26.60 9.22
C SER A 50 6.91 26.14 8.36
N GLY A 51 6.29 24.99 8.66
CA GLY A 51 5.09 24.51 7.95
C GLY A 51 3.89 25.45 8.09
N LEU A 52 3.71 26.03 9.29
CA LEU A 52 2.67 27.04 9.57
C LEU A 52 3.05 28.47 9.10
N ALA A 53 4.34 28.83 9.09
CA ALA A 53 4.82 30.17 8.76
C ALA A 53 5.12 30.36 7.26
N HIS A 54 5.40 29.30 6.48
CA HIS A 54 5.63 29.44 5.03
C HIS A 54 4.40 29.99 4.28
N ARG A 55 3.20 29.87 4.87
CA ARG A 55 1.94 30.48 4.40
C ARG A 55 1.52 31.73 5.19
N SER A 56 2.40 32.28 6.03
CA SER A 56 2.15 33.49 6.85
C SER A 56 2.88 34.73 6.32
N ALA A 57 3.55 34.63 5.15
CA ALA A 57 4.36 35.71 4.59
C ALA A 57 3.57 36.86 3.93
N GLU A 58 2.25 36.71 3.73
CA GLU A 58 1.38 37.82 3.30
C GLU A 58 0.67 38.48 4.49
N PRO A 59 0.56 39.81 4.53
CA PRO A 59 -0.14 40.53 5.59
C PRO A 59 -1.64 40.23 5.53
N LYS A 60 -2.09 39.25 6.33
CA LYS A 60 -3.50 38.87 6.42
C LYS A 60 -4.32 40.03 6.96
N LEU A 61 -5.29 40.50 6.17
CA LEU A 61 -6.47 41.17 6.74
C LEU A 61 -7.14 40.15 7.69
N PRO A 62 -7.46 40.53 8.95
CA PRO A 62 -7.69 39.59 10.07
C PRO A 62 -8.98 38.74 9.97
N CYS A 63 -9.63 38.74 8.81
CA CYS A 63 -10.93 38.13 8.56
C CYS A 63 -10.90 37.04 7.47
N GLN A 64 -9.96 37.06 6.53
CA GLN A 64 -10.01 36.21 5.33
C GLN A 64 -9.60 34.75 5.61
N GLN A 65 -10.31 33.79 4.99
CA GLN A 65 -10.13 32.35 5.25
C GLN A 65 -9.15 31.70 4.26
N SER A 66 -8.16 30.98 4.79
CA SER A 66 -7.29 30.05 4.04
C SER A 66 -7.31 28.70 4.76
N ILE A 67 -7.83 27.67 4.09
CA ILE A 67 -8.21 26.40 4.72
C ILE A 67 -7.19 25.33 4.35
N THR A 68 -6.73 24.53 5.31
CA THR A 68 -5.78 23.43 5.08
C THR A 68 -6.37 22.11 5.56
N ILE A 69 -6.47 21.12 4.67
CA ILE A 69 -7.10 19.82 4.96
C ILE A 69 -6.15 18.68 4.56
N SER A 70 -5.85 17.78 5.48
CA SER A 70 -5.01 16.61 5.24
C SER A 70 -5.79 15.30 5.29
N PHE A 71 -5.78 14.52 4.22
CA PHE A 71 -6.39 13.19 4.15
C PHE A 71 -5.33 12.09 4.22
N PHE A 72 -5.57 11.04 4.99
CA PHE A 72 -4.63 9.94 5.25
C PHE A 72 -5.30 8.60 4.96
N PHE A 73 -5.05 8.04 3.77
CA PHE A 73 -5.65 6.78 3.30
C PHE A 73 -4.74 5.58 3.59
N ASP A 74 -5.10 4.75 4.56
CA ASP A 74 -4.21 3.69 5.03
C ASP A 74 -4.13 2.45 4.11
N GLY A 75 -3.07 1.66 4.30
CA GLY A 75 -2.79 0.44 3.53
C GLY A 75 -3.76 -0.71 3.82
N THR A 76 -3.78 -1.74 2.95
CA THR A 76 -4.71 -2.86 3.14
C THR A 76 -4.40 -3.59 4.44
N GLY A 77 -5.40 -3.79 5.29
CA GLY A 77 -5.20 -4.43 6.59
C GLY A 77 -4.74 -3.48 7.70
N ASN A 78 -4.28 -2.25 7.40
CA ASN A 78 -3.85 -1.30 8.43
C ASN A 78 -5.04 -0.51 9.02
N ASN A 79 -5.06 -0.36 10.35
CA ASN A 79 -6.10 0.34 11.08
C ASN A 79 -5.56 0.88 12.40
N LEU A 80 -5.47 2.21 12.53
CA LEU A 80 -4.95 2.91 13.70
C LEU A 80 -5.46 2.37 15.05
N ASP A 81 -6.76 2.08 15.17
CA ASP A 81 -7.39 1.63 16.43
C ASP A 81 -7.12 0.14 16.73
N ALA A 82 -6.86 -0.65 15.69
CA ALA A 82 -6.47 -2.05 15.78
C ALA A 82 -4.96 -2.19 16.09
N ASP A 83 -4.12 -1.35 15.48
CA ASP A 83 -2.67 -1.49 15.47
C ASP A 83 -1.98 -0.73 16.64
N THR A 84 -2.69 0.21 17.29
CA THR A 84 -2.19 0.96 18.47
C THR A 84 -1.71 0.07 19.64
N PRO A 85 -2.40 -1.02 20.05
CA PRO A 85 -1.97 -1.85 21.18
C PRO A 85 -0.66 -2.62 20.96
N THR A 86 -0.19 -2.73 19.72
CA THR A 86 0.95 -3.57 19.32
C THR A 86 2.07 -2.79 18.63
N GLY A 87 1.81 -1.53 18.23
CA GLY A 87 2.77 -0.68 17.53
C GLY A 87 2.88 -0.95 16.03
N GLU A 88 1.98 -1.76 15.49
CA GLU A 88 1.90 -2.20 14.08
C GLU A 88 1.43 -1.07 13.13
N HIS A 89 1.57 0.20 13.53
CA HIS A 89 1.16 1.36 12.71
C HIS A 89 1.88 1.38 11.35
N SER A 90 1.11 1.64 10.30
CA SER A 90 1.66 2.11 9.03
C SER A 90 2.28 3.50 9.16
N ASN A 91 3.10 3.88 8.19
CA ASN A 91 3.64 5.22 8.08
C ASN A 91 2.54 6.27 7.80
N VAL A 92 1.41 5.89 7.20
CA VAL A 92 0.24 6.77 7.05
C VAL A 92 -0.40 7.09 8.41
N ALA A 93 -0.60 6.07 9.26
CA ALA A 93 -1.09 6.25 10.62
C ALA A 93 -0.12 7.07 11.49
N ARG A 94 1.19 6.84 11.35
CA ARG A 94 2.25 7.62 12.05
C ARG A 94 2.30 9.08 11.59
N LEU A 95 2.17 9.35 10.29
CA LEU A 95 2.08 10.73 9.75
C LEU A 95 0.78 11.42 10.17
N PHE A 96 -0.36 10.73 10.20
CA PHE A 96 -1.61 11.28 10.76
C PHE A 96 -1.42 11.69 12.22
N ARG A 97 -0.79 10.82 13.02
CA ARG A 97 -0.44 11.09 14.43
C ARG A 97 0.55 12.25 14.58
N ALA A 98 1.46 12.47 13.63
CA ALA A 98 2.38 13.60 13.59
C ALA A 98 1.77 14.91 13.05
N HIS A 99 0.58 14.87 12.45
CA HIS A 99 -0.13 16.07 12.01
C HIS A 99 -0.71 16.84 13.20
N VAL A 100 -0.71 18.17 13.11
CA VAL A 100 -1.37 19.08 14.06
C VAL A 100 -2.86 18.72 14.15
N MET A 101 -3.44 18.84 15.35
CA MET A 101 -4.86 18.53 15.60
C MET A 101 -5.79 19.47 14.80
N ASP A 102 -7.06 19.08 14.63
CA ASP A 102 -8.09 19.96 14.07
C ASP A 102 -8.20 21.26 14.88
N ASP A 103 -8.20 22.39 14.17
CA ASP A 103 -8.21 23.74 14.73
C ASP A 103 -9.13 24.62 13.86
N GLU A 104 -10.33 24.91 14.36
CA GLU A 104 -11.33 25.72 13.67
C GLU A 104 -10.98 27.21 13.63
N GLU A 105 -10.06 27.71 14.46
CA GLU A 105 -9.58 29.09 14.36
C GLU A 105 -8.54 29.23 13.24
N LYS A 106 -7.58 28.30 13.19
CA LYS A 106 -6.53 28.26 12.17
C LYS A 106 -6.98 27.65 10.83
N GLN A 107 -8.19 27.10 10.77
CA GLN A 107 -8.75 26.39 9.60
C GLN A 107 -7.87 25.20 9.16
N VAL A 108 -7.34 24.45 10.14
CA VAL A 108 -6.52 23.26 9.92
C VAL A 108 -7.33 22.02 10.28
N HIS A 109 -7.38 21.05 9.37
CA HIS A 109 -8.16 19.81 9.55
C HIS A 109 -7.37 18.58 9.09
N ARG A 110 -7.59 17.44 9.75
CA ARG A 110 -7.03 16.14 9.34
C ARG A 110 -8.09 15.03 9.37
N ARG A 111 -8.04 14.10 8.43
CA ARG A 111 -8.93 12.94 8.34
C ARG A 111 -8.15 11.67 8.07
N TYR A 112 -8.32 10.68 8.94
CA TYR A 112 -7.77 9.34 8.77
C TYR A 112 -8.85 8.42 8.20
N ILE A 113 -8.47 7.63 7.19
CA ILE A 113 -9.33 6.66 6.50
C ILE A 113 -8.70 5.28 6.70
N PRO A 114 -9.33 4.38 7.48
CA PRO A 114 -8.81 3.04 7.71
C PRO A 114 -8.62 2.24 6.42
N GLY A 115 -7.64 1.35 6.46
CA GLY A 115 -7.26 0.49 5.35
C GLY A 115 -8.40 -0.36 4.82
N LEU A 116 -8.34 -0.70 3.52
CA LEU A 116 -9.31 -1.62 2.92
C LEU A 116 -9.24 -2.99 3.59
N GLY A 117 -10.40 -3.62 3.77
CA GLY A 117 -10.52 -4.90 4.47
C GLY A 117 -10.31 -4.82 6.00
N THR A 118 -10.36 -3.61 6.58
CA THR A 118 -10.41 -3.38 8.04
C THR A 118 -11.73 -2.75 8.46
N TYR A 119 -12.03 -2.79 9.76
CA TYR A 119 -13.27 -2.26 10.31
C TYR A 119 -13.33 -0.73 10.14
N PHE A 120 -14.42 -0.24 9.56
CA PHE A 120 -14.69 1.20 9.45
C PHE A 120 -16.19 1.46 9.66
N ASN A 121 -16.56 1.75 10.91
CA ASN A 121 -17.94 1.94 11.35
C ASN A 121 -18.71 2.96 10.50
N ALA A 122 -18.09 4.12 10.22
CA ALA A 122 -18.73 5.24 9.52
C ALA A 122 -19.22 4.95 8.09
N ILE A 123 -18.80 3.84 7.48
CA ILE A 123 -19.27 3.37 6.15
C ILE A 123 -19.95 1.99 6.19
N GLY A 124 -20.09 1.42 7.38
CA GLY A 124 -20.58 0.04 7.59
C GLY A 124 -19.66 -1.04 7.02
N ASP A 125 -18.34 -0.82 6.99
CA ASP A 125 -17.39 -1.87 6.62
C ASP A 125 -17.04 -2.70 7.87
N PRO A 126 -17.43 -3.98 7.96
CA PRO A 126 -17.09 -4.80 9.12
C PRO A 126 -15.58 -5.09 9.22
N GLY A 127 -14.82 -5.03 8.13
CA GLY A 127 -13.45 -5.55 8.05
C GLY A 127 -13.38 -7.08 7.99
N GLY A 128 -12.16 -7.61 7.80
CA GLY A 128 -11.89 -9.06 7.80
C GLY A 128 -12.38 -9.82 6.55
N THR A 129 -13.04 -9.13 5.60
CA THR A 129 -13.61 -9.76 4.41
C THR A 129 -12.54 -10.07 3.35
N LYS A 130 -12.60 -11.27 2.75
CA LYS A 130 -11.71 -11.66 1.64
C LYS A 130 -11.89 -10.76 0.41
N THR A 131 -13.08 -10.25 0.17
CA THR A 131 -13.38 -9.29 -0.91
C THR A 131 -12.81 -7.90 -0.63
N GLY A 132 -12.84 -7.41 0.61
CA GLY A 132 -12.18 -6.16 1.01
C GLY A 132 -10.66 -6.25 0.95
N ARG A 133 -10.08 -7.32 1.52
CA ARG A 133 -8.62 -7.55 1.56
C ARG A 133 -8.02 -8.01 0.23
N GLY A 134 -8.79 -8.69 -0.62
CA GLY A 134 -8.32 -9.26 -1.89
C GLY A 134 -8.64 -8.39 -3.11
N MET A 135 -9.87 -7.88 -3.20
CA MET A 135 -10.43 -7.28 -4.42
C MET A 135 -10.70 -5.77 -4.30
N GLY A 136 -10.25 -5.10 -3.24
CA GLY A 136 -10.46 -3.66 -3.05
C GLY A 136 -11.93 -3.24 -2.86
N ALA A 137 -12.79 -4.15 -2.38
CA ALA A 137 -14.19 -3.83 -2.11
C ALA A 137 -14.32 -2.70 -1.06
N LEU A 138 -15.36 -1.89 -1.18
CA LEU A 138 -15.65 -0.72 -0.33
C LEU A 138 -14.58 0.41 -0.38
N GLY A 139 -13.68 0.42 -1.36
CA GLY A 139 -12.81 1.57 -1.63
C GLY A 139 -13.59 2.81 -2.09
N GLN A 140 -14.58 2.67 -2.99
CA GLN A 140 -15.46 3.78 -3.36
C GLN A 140 -16.16 4.41 -2.14
N LYS A 141 -16.65 3.61 -1.18
CA LYS A 141 -17.24 4.15 0.06
C LYS A 141 -16.26 4.97 0.89
N ARG A 142 -14.97 4.62 0.87
CA ARG A 142 -13.89 5.40 1.54
C ARG A 142 -13.65 6.74 0.83
N LEU A 143 -13.69 6.77 -0.50
CA LEU A 143 -13.66 8.00 -1.29
C LEU A 143 -14.89 8.88 -1.03
N ASP A 144 -16.09 8.29 -1.08
CA ASP A 144 -17.36 8.98 -0.82
C ASP A 144 -17.41 9.59 0.59
N TRP A 145 -16.86 8.88 1.59
CA TRP A 145 -16.70 9.39 2.96
C TRP A 145 -15.71 10.56 3.02
N ALA A 146 -14.54 10.46 2.37
CA ALA A 146 -13.56 11.54 2.32
C ALA A 146 -14.11 12.80 1.63
N PHE A 147 -14.88 12.64 0.54
CA PHE A 147 -15.60 13.74 -0.11
C PHE A 147 -16.74 14.31 0.75
N SER A 148 -17.39 13.49 1.58
CA SER A 148 -18.39 13.96 2.54
C SER A 148 -17.76 14.82 3.64
N GLU A 149 -16.62 14.40 4.21
CA GLU A 149 -15.86 15.20 5.16
C GLU A 149 -15.34 16.51 4.54
N LEU A 150 -14.85 16.47 3.29
CA LEU A 150 -14.49 17.67 2.55
C LEU A 150 -15.69 18.62 2.41
N GLY A 151 -16.86 18.09 2.04
CA GLY A 151 -18.10 18.87 1.92
C GLY A 151 -18.55 19.50 3.24
N ILE A 152 -18.41 18.79 4.37
CA ILE A 152 -18.74 19.30 5.71
C ILE A 152 -17.81 20.46 6.10
N ILE A 153 -16.50 20.31 5.90
CA ILE A 153 -15.50 21.35 6.22
C ILE A 153 -15.73 22.59 5.34
N LEU A 154 -15.93 22.40 4.04
CA LEU A 154 -16.18 23.50 3.11
C LEU A 154 -17.51 24.20 3.39
N GLY A 155 -18.59 23.47 3.70
CA GLY A 155 -19.89 24.04 4.05
C GLY A 155 -19.84 24.95 5.30
N LYS A 156 -19.05 24.58 6.31
CA LYS A 156 -18.76 25.45 7.47
C LYS A 156 -18.04 26.74 7.04
N ALA A 157 -17.00 26.63 6.22
CA ALA A 157 -16.23 27.79 5.76
C ALA A 157 -17.05 28.71 4.83
N GLU A 158 -17.88 28.15 3.95
CA GLU A 158 -18.81 28.88 3.09
C GLU A 158 -19.92 29.57 3.89
N SER A 159 -20.29 29.03 5.04
CA SER A 159 -21.21 29.67 5.99
C SER A 159 -20.56 30.86 6.69
N ARG A 160 -19.29 30.75 7.10
CA ARG A 160 -18.48 31.88 7.60
C ARG A 160 -18.28 32.97 6.54
N ALA A 161 -18.09 32.57 5.27
CA ALA A 161 -17.90 33.46 4.13
C ALA A 161 -19.18 34.20 3.66
N ASN A 162 -20.34 33.95 4.27
CA ASN A 162 -21.51 34.80 4.10
C ASN A 162 -21.25 36.24 4.58
N ASN A 163 -20.32 36.44 5.53
CA ASN A 163 -19.76 37.75 5.81
C ASN A 163 -18.67 38.06 4.76
N PRO A 164 -18.77 39.13 3.95
CA PRO A 164 -17.80 39.45 2.90
C PRO A 164 -16.36 39.66 3.38
N SER A 165 -16.16 40.06 4.64
CA SER A 165 -14.82 40.14 5.25
C SER A 165 -14.15 38.77 5.30
N ASN A 166 -14.93 37.70 5.46
CA ASN A 166 -14.49 36.34 5.72
C ASN A 166 -14.43 35.47 4.46
N LYS A 167 -14.21 36.07 3.28
CA LYS A 167 -14.12 35.34 2.00
C LYS A 167 -13.09 34.20 2.06
N ILE A 168 -13.39 33.08 1.41
CA ILE A 168 -12.43 31.99 1.19
C ILE A 168 -11.47 32.43 0.09
N LEU A 169 -10.20 32.57 0.42
CA LEU A 169 -9.13 32.82 -0.54
C LEU A 169 -8.75 31.54 -1.27
N LYS A 170 -8.44 30.50 -0.49
CA LYS A 170 -7.80 29.27 -0.98
C LYS A 170 -8.05 28.08 -0.07
N VAL A 171 -8.25 26.92 -0.68
CA VAL A 171 -8.25 25.61 -0.02
C VAL A 171 -6.99 24.86 -0.42
N GLY A 172 -6.10 24.60 0.53
CA GLY A 172 -4.94 23.73 0.36
C GLY A 172 -5.25 22.33 0.86
N ILE A 173 -5.08 21.32 0.01
CA ILE A 173 -5.24 19.92 0.39
C ILE A 173 -3.87 19.22 0.35
N SER A 174 -3.61 18.44 1.40
CA SER A 174 -2.53 17.44 1.42
C SER A 174 -3.14 16.04 1.50
N VAL A 175 -2.57 15.09 0.77
CA VAL A 175 -3.07 13.71 0.75
C VAL A 175 -1.92 12.75 0.97
N PHE A 176 -2.13 11.78 1.84
CA PHE A 176 -1.19 10.70 2.13
C PHE A 176 -1.84 9.36 1.86
N GLY A 177 -1.06 8.37 1.41
CA GLY A 177 -1.53 7.00 1.37
C GLY A 177 -0.47 5.94 1.18
N PHE A 178 -0.81 4.69 1.51
CA PHE A 178 0.06 3.51 1.34
C PHE A 178 -0.73 2.41 0.63
N SER A 179 -0.12 1.63 -0.27
CA SER A 179 -0.78 0.45 -0.88
C SER A 179 -2.04 0.86 -1.65
N ARG A 180 -3.17 0.16 -1.45
CA ARG A 180 -4.50 0.57 -1.93
C ARG A 180 -5.01 1.89 -1.34
N GLY A 181 -4.47 2.33 -0.21
CA GLY A 181 -4.65 3.68 0.31
C GLY A 181 -3.94 4.73 -0.56
N ALA A 182 -2.76 4.44 -1.13
CA ALA A 182 -2.11 5.31 -2.11
C ALA A 182 -2.90 5.34 -3.44
N ALA A 183 -3.47 4.21 -3.88
CA ALA A 183 -4.39 4.19 -5.01
C ALA A 183 -5.64 5.04 -4.72
N SER A 184 -6.20 4.94 -3.52
CA SER A 184 -7.32 5.78 -3.06
C SER A 184 -6.95 7.27 -3.01
N ALA A 185 -5.73 7.61 -2.58
CA ALA A 185 -5.22 8.98 -2.57
C ALA A 185 -5.11 9.56 -3.99
N ARG A 186 -4.62 8.78 -4.95
CA ARG A 186 -4.52 9.17 -6.38
C ARG A 186 -5.91 9.32 -7.00
N ALA A 187 -6.80 8.36 -6.78
CA ALA A 187 -8.21 8.43 -7.18
C ALA A 187 -8.92 9.66 -6.61
N PHE A 188 -8.75 9.95 -5.32
CA PHE A 188 -9.30 11.16 -4.68
C PHE A 188 -8.79 12.45 -5.35
N CYS A 189 -7.50 12.54 -5.69
CA CYS A 189 -6.95 13.69 -6.41
C CYS A 189 -7.50 13.83 -7.84
N ARG A 190 -7.65 12.70 -8.56
CA ARG A 190 -8.21 12.60 -9.92
C ARG A 190 -9.65 13.10 -9.93
N ASP A 191 -10.44 12.61 -8.97
CA ASP A 191 -11.85 12.93 -8.79
C ASP A 191 -12.03 14.40 -8.36
N LEU A 192 -11.22 14.88 -7.42
CA LEU A 192 -11.23 16.29 -7.03
C LEU A 192 -10.92 17.21 -8.23
N GLN A 193 -9.93 16.85 -9.07
CA GLN A 193 -9.61 17.62 -10.28
C GLN A 193 -10.79 17.67 -11.26
N ALA A 194 -11.52 16.57 -11.46
CA ALA A 194 -12.71 16.54 -12.32
C ALA A 194 -13.80 17.53 -11.85
N ARG A 195 -13.79 17.88 -10.56
CA ARG A 195 -14.69 18.85 -9.93
C ARG A 195 -14.21 20.29 -9.95
N CYS A 196 -13.07 20.56 -10.55
CA CYS A 196 -12.56 21.90 -10.77
C CYS A 196 -12.85 22.40 -12.20
N SER A 197 -12.88 23.72 -12.34
CA SER A 197 -12.54 24.42 -13.59
C SER A 197 -11.07 24.81 -13.52
N SER A 198 -10.36 24.78 -14.64
CA SER A 198 -8.91 25.06 -14.71
C SER A 198 -8.62 26.26 -15.61
N GLU A 199 -7.98 27.27 -15.04
CA GLU A 199 -7.44 28.44 -15.75
C GLU A 199 -5.91 28.36 -15.63
N GLY A 200 -5.24 27.81 -16.65
CA GLY A 200 -3.82 27.50 -16.59
C GLY A 200 -3.51 26.47 -15.48
N LYS A 201 -2.74 26.87 -14.47
CA LYS A 201 -2.42 26.05 -13.28
C LYS A 201 -3.34 26.30 -12.08
N ILE A 202 -4.32 27.21 -12.20
CA ILE A 202 -5.24 27.56 -11.11
C ILE A 202 -6.51 26.71 -11.27
N PHE A 203 -6.83 25.93 -10.24
CA PHE A 203 -8.06 25.15 -10.16
C PHE A 203 -9.05 25.85 -9.23
N LYS A 204 -10.29 26.04 -9.70
CA LYS A 204 -11.42 26.59 -8.92
C LYS A 204 -12.49 25.52 -8.76
N LEU A 205 -12.97 25.30 -7.54
CA LEU A 205 -13.98 24.26 -7.27
C LEU A 205 -15.34 24.65 -7.89
N LYS A 206 -15.98 23.75 -8.64
CA LYS A 206 -17.30 23.97 -9.23
C LYS A 206 -18.41 23.80 -8.16
N PRO A 207 -19.51 24.59 -8.21
CA PRO A 207 -20.68 24.37 -7.36
C PRO A 207 -21.27 22.96 -7.51
N GLY A 208 -22.03 22.52 -6.49
CA GLY A 208 -22.82 21.29 -6.50
C GLY A 208 -22.40 20.26 -5.45
N ARG A 209 -23.05 19.08 -5.43
CA ARG A 209 -22.67 17.96 -4.54
C ARG A 209 -21.26 17.47 -4.82
N LEU A 210 -20.46 17.07 -3.83
CA LEU A 210 -19.15 16.42 -4.08
C LEU A 210 -19.32 14.90 -4.27
N PHE A 211 -19.36 14.42 -5.51
CA PHE A 211 -19.62 13.01 -5.84
C PHE A 211 -20.87 12.45 -5.14
N SER A 212 -20.78 11.25 -4.55
CA SER A 212 -21.86 10.59 -3.82
C SER A 212 -22.17 11.23 -2.46
N SER A 213 -21.45 12.28 -2.05
CA SER A 213 -21.70 12.93 -0.77
C SER A 213 -23.01 13.71 -0.74
N ASN A 214 -23.58 13.82 0.47
CA ASN A 214 -24.78 14.60 0.73
C ASN A 214 -24.51 16.13 0.76
N GLY A 215 -23.24 16.56 0.82
CA GLY A 215 -22.86 17.97 0.93
C GLY A 215 -22.84 18.70 -0.42
N VAL A 216 -23.63 19.76 -0.53
CA VAL A 216 -23.57 20.72 -1.66
C VAL A 216 -22.63 21.86 -1.28
N VAL A 217 -21.63 22.14 -2.12
CA VAL A 217 -20.75 23.31 -1.99
C VAL A 217 -21.15 24.42 -2.97
N LYS A 218 -21.00 25.68 -2.57
CA LYS A 218 -21.12 26.86 -3.44
C LYS A 218 -19.92 26.97 -4.40
N GLY A 219 -18.73 26.60 -3.95
CA GLY A 219 -17.50 26.65 -4.76
C GLY A 219 -17.09 28.06 -5.20
N GLY A 220 -16.42 28.17 -6.34
CA GLY A 220 -15.92 29.41 -6.95
C GLY A 220 -14.53 29.86 -6.47
N TYR A 221 -14.07 29.39 -5.31
CA TYR A 221 -12.74 29.66 -4.76
C TYR A 221 -11.65 28.71 -5.29
N GLN A 222 -10.39 29.14 -5.15
CA GLN A 222 -9.22 28.33 -5.52
C GLN A 222 -9.07 27.11 -4.61
N ILE A 223 -8.74 25.97 -5.21
CA ILE A 223 -8.41 24.72 -4.52
C ILE A 223 -7.15 24.10 -5.16
N GLU A 224 -6.27 23.50 -4.36
CA GLU A 224 -5.07 22.82 -4.82
C GLU A 224 -4.82 21.55 -4.00
N VAL A 225 -4.19 20.54 -4.59
CA VAL A 225 -3.51 19.49 -3.82
C VAL A 225 -2.03 19.86 -3.77
N PHE A 226 -1.61 20.57 -2.72
CA PHE A 226 -0.24 21.10 -2.68
C PHE A 226 0.81 20.03 -2.34
N PHE A 227 0.40 18.90 -1.78
CA PHE A 227 1.27 17.76 -1.48
C PHE A 227 0.52 16.42 -1.57
N LEU A 228 1.08 15.47 -2.33
CA LEU A 228 0.67 14.06 -2.37
C LEU A 228 1.85 13.18 -1.92
N GLY A 229 1.77 12.62 -0.71
CA GLY A 229 2.80 11.76 -0.13
C GLY A 229 2.37 10.29 -0.11
N ILE A 230 2.88 9.50 -1.04
CA ILE A 230 2.44 8.11 -1.26
C ILE A 230 3.56 7.08 -1.06
N PHE A 231 3.20 5.94 -0.48
CA PHE A 231 4.06 4.79 -0.28
C PHE A 231 3.57 3.62 -1.14
N ASP A 232 4.45 3.10 -2.00
CA ASP A 232 4.33 1.84 -2.74
C ASP A 232 2.91 1.55 -3.25
N THR A 233 2.40 2.42 -4.13
CA THR A 233 1.05 2.32 -4.70
C THR A 233 0.79 0.95 -5.34
N VAL A 234 -0.32 0.33 -4.95
CA VAL A 234 -0.83 -0.92 -5.54
C VAL A 234 -2.33 -0.76 -5.73
N ALA A 235 -2.82 -0.86 -6.97
CA ALA A 235 -4.24 -0.90 -7.28
C ALA A 235 -4.91 -2.20 -6.80
N SER A 236 -4.73 -3.32 -7.50
CA SER A 236 -5.28 -4.65 -7.13
C SER A 236 -6.74 -4.60 -6.63
N VAL A 237 -7.60 -3.95 -7.41
CA VAL A 237 -9.05 -3.83 -7.25
C VAL A 237 -9.76 -4.63 -8.35
N GLY A 238 -10.83 -5.34 -8.00
CA GLY A 238 -11.45 -6.31 -8.89
C GLY A 238 -10.63 -7.60 -8.93
N LEU A 239 -10.22 -8.04 -10.12
CA LEU A 239 -9.30 -9.17 -10.27
C LEU A 239 -7.85 -8.66 -10.20
N PRO A 240 -7.04 -9.06 -9.20
CA PRO A 240 -5.61 -8.74 -9.20
C PRO A 240 -4.92 -9.46 -10.37
N MET A 241 -3.75 -8.98 -10.77
CA MET A 241 -2.98 -9.55 -11.88
C MET A 241 -2.66 -11.06 -11.71
N SER A 242 -2.49 -11.51 -10.46
CA SER A 242 -2.39 -12.94 -10.10
C SER A 242 -3.61 -13.80 -10.43
N ALA A 243 -4.80 -13.22 -10.67
CA ALA A 243 -5.95 -13.96 -11.17
C ALA A 243 -5.64 -14.68 -12.50
N ASN A 244 -4.74 -14.09 -13.32
CA ASN A 244 -4.33 -14.64 -14.62
C ASN A 244 -3.64 -16.01 -14.50
N ASN A 245 -2.98 -16.33 -13.39
CA ASN A 245 -2.28 -17.61 -13.16
C ASN A 245 -2.85 -18.44 -11.98
N THR A 246 -3.82 -17.92 -11.21
CA THR A 246 -4.45 -18.62 -10.07
C THR A 246 -5.84 -19.21 -10.38
N LEU A 247 -6.58 -18.68 -11.37
CA LEU A 247 -7.89 -19.20 -11.75
C LEU A 247 -7.81 -20.62 -12.36
N THR A 248 -6.66 -21.00 -12.90
CA THR A 248 -6.33 -22.39 -13.19
C THR A 248 -6.01 -23.18 -11.91
N LYS A 249 -6.98 -24.01 -11.46
CA LYS A 249 -6.80 -25.21 -10.60
C LYS A 249 -6.50 -25.06 -9.09
N ARG A 250 -7.14 -24.18 -8.30
CA ARG A 250 -7.07 -24.30 -6.80
C ARG A 250 -8.07 -25.29 -6.16
N ARG A 251 -8.54 -26.28 -6.92
CA ARG A 251 -9.34 -27.41 -6.42
C ARG A 251 -8.41 -28.61 -6.22
N ASN A 252 -8.24 -29.06 -4.97
CA ASN A 252 -7.49 -30.26 -4.51
C ASN A 252 -6.08 -30.07 -3.87
N GLY A 253 -5.75 -28.92 -3.27
CA GLY A 253 -4.59 -28.83 -2.35
C GLY A 253 -3.21 -28.91 -3.00
N VAL A 254 -3.05 -28.17 -4.09
CA VAL A 254 -1.95 -28.26 -5.07
C VAL A 254 -1.05 -27.01 -5.02
N GLY A 255 0.27 -27.19 -5.10
CA GLY A 255 1.26 -26.10 -5.05
C GLY A 255 1.60 -25.53 -6.43
N TRP A 256 2.29 -24.38 -6.51
CA TRP A 256 2.51 -23.73 -7.82
C TRP A 256 3.38 -24.55 -8.78
N ARG A 257 4.23 -25.48 -8.30
CA ARG A 257 4.94 -26.42 -9.19
C ARG A 257 4.01 -27.41 -9.90
N ASP A 258 2.87 -27.80 -9.31
CA ASP A 258 1.88 -28.66 -9.98
C ASP A 258 0.84 -27.86 -10.81
N LEU A 259 0.98 -26.52 -10.80
CA LEU A 259 0.16 -25.58 -11.58
C LEU A 259 0.79 -25.17 -12.91
N ILE A 260 2.02 -25.60 -13.22
CA ILE A 260 2.78 -25.12 -14.40
C ILE A 260 2.38 -25.83 -15.70
N GLY A 261 1.13 -25.63 -16.09
CA GLY A 261 0.52 -26.06 -17.35
C GLY A 261 -0.95 -26.47 -17.17
N PRO A 262 -1.64 -26.91 -18.24
CA PRO A 262 -3.01 -27.42 -18.17
C PRO A 262 -3.13 -28.68 -17.29
N PRO A 263 -4.34 -29.19 -16.99
CA PRO A 263 -4.51 -30.42 -16.21
C PRO A 263 -3.70 -31.59 -16.80
N GLY A 264 -2.76 -32.15 -16.04
CA GLY A 264 -1.84 -33.21 -16.49
C GLY A 264 -0.44 -32.77 -16.92
N ALA A 265 -0.10 -31.48 -16.81
CA ALA A 265 1.22 -30.94 -17.18
C ALA A 265 2.42 -31.65 -16.52
N SER A 266 3.42 -31.98 -17.32
CA SER A 266 4.64 -32.67 -16.87
C SER A 266 5.75 -31.69 -16.43
N TYR A 267 6.77 -32.19 -15.71
CA TYR A 267 7.98 -31.41 -15.37
C TYR A 267 8.62 -30.73 -16.60
N ALA A 268 8.59 -31.39 -17.77
CA ALA A 268 9.10 -30.84 -19.02
C ALA A 268 8.31 -29.61 -19.52
N GLU A 269 7.01 -29.49 -19.20
CA GLU A 269 6.22 -28.29 -19.52
C GLU A 269 6.58 -27.13 -18.59
N ALA A 270 6.82 -27.42 -17.30
CA ALA A 270 7.32 -26.43 -16.35
C ALA A 270 8.66 -25.85 -16.77
N GLU A 271 9.59 -26.73 -17.15
CA GLU A 271 10.91 -26.41 -17.65
C GLU A 271 10.85 -25.59 -18.95
N ARG A 272 10.03 -26.02 -19.92
CA ARG A 272 9.81 -25.30 -21.19
C ARG A 272 9.27 -23.89 -20.96
N ASN A 273 8.33 -23.72 -20.02
CA ASN A 273 7.79 -22.42 -19.66
C ASN A 273 8.87 -21.53 -19.01
N LEU A 274 9.69 -22.06 -18.08
CA LEU A 274 10.81 -21.30 -17.49
C LEU A 274 11.84 -20.88 -18.56
N ARG A 275 12.19 -21.77 -19.50
CA ARG A 275 13.12 -21.47 -20.61
C ARG A 275 12.57 -20.40 -21.55
N ALA A 276 11.25 -20.39 -21.79
CA ALA A 276 10.56 -19.34 -22.55
C ALA A 276 10.51 -17.99 -21.80
N LEU A 277 10.32 -17.99 -20.49
CA LEU A 277 10.43 -16.76 -19.68
C LEU A 277 11.87 -16.24 -19.65
N ALA A 278 12.88 -17.12 -19.57
CA ALA A 278 14.29 -16.73 -19.46
C ALA A 278 14.88 -16.11 -20.74
N PHE A 279 14.55 -16.68 -21.90
CA PHE A 279 15.15 -16.35 -23.20
C PHE A 279 14.15 -15.95 -24.30
N GLY A 280 12.86 -15.83 -23.97
CA GLY A 280 11.85 -15.32 -24.89
C GLY A 280 11.84 -13.80 -24.98
N ASP A 281 10.98 -13.28 -25.85
CA ASP A 281 10.93 -11.86 -26.24
C ASP A 281 10.85 -10.89 -25.06
N PRO A 282 11.28 -9.62 -25.24
CA PRO A 282 11.15 -8.60 -24.21
C PRO A 282 9.67 -8.33 -23.97
N GLY A 283 9.10 -8.84 -22.87
CA GLY A 283 7.65 -8.73 -22.67
C GLY A 283 7.03 -9.66 -21.64
N ALA A 284 7.53 -10.88 -21.39
CA ALA A 284 6.74 -11.83 -20.58
C ALA A 284 6.75 -11.51 -19.08
N ASP A 285 5.75 -10.73 -18.71
CA ASP A 285 4.78 -11.02 -17.67
C ASP A 285 4.97 -12.37 -16.95
N PRO A 286 5.16 -12.39 -15.63
CA PRO A 286 5.02 -13.60 -14.83
C PRO A 286 3.56 -14.10 -14.73
N SER A 287 2.56 -13.27 -15.05
CA SER A 287 1.12 -13.62 -15.00
C SER A 287 0.32 -12.94 -16.13
N PRO A 288 0.52 -13.33 -17.41
CA PRO A 288 -0.14 -12.72 -18.56
C PRO A 288 -1.63 -13.00 -18.61
N GLY A 289 -2.44 -11.94 -18.78
CA GLY A 289 -3.87 -12.03 -18.97
C GLY A 289 -4.59 -10.69 -18.77
N PRO A 290 -5.94 -10.68 -18.82
CA PRO A 290 -6.74 -9.46 -18.78
C PRO A 290 -6.98 -8.91 -17.36
N ALA A 291 -6.57 -9.60 -16.29
CA ALA A 291 -6.59 -9.03 -14.96
C ALA A 291 -5.35 -8.17 -14.75
N ASP A 292 -5.56 -6.90 -14.42
CA ASP A 292 -4.51 -5.91 -14.15
C ASP A 292 -4.51 -5.45 -12.68
N GLY A 293 -5.70 -5.29 -12.11
CA GLY A 293 -5.95 -4.73 -10.78
C GLY A 293 -6.58 -3.34 -10.81
N HIS A 294 -6.97 -2.81 -11.97
CA HIS A 294 -7.43 -1.42 -12.15
C HIS A 294 -8.95 -1.31 -12.24
N GLY A 295 -9.65 -2.17 -11.49
CA GLY A 295 -11.10 -2.21 -11.48
C GLY A 295 -11.79 -1.07 -10.72
N ALA A 296 -12.99 -0.71 -11.18
CA ALA A 296 -13.96 0.15 -10.50
C ALA A 296 -13.50 1.58 -10.18
N TRP A 297 -12.84 1.79 -9.04
CA TRP A 297 -12.44 3.12 -8.55
C TRP A 297 -10.93 3.38 -8.68
N ALA A 298 -10.16 2.34 -8.99
CA ALA A 298 -8.71 2.36 -9.11
C ALA A 298 -8.22 2.33 -10.57
N ASP A 299 -9.02 2.89 -11.48
CA ASP A 299 -8.63 3.22 -12.85
C ASP A 299 -7.97 4.61 -12.93
N GLY A 300 -7.35 4.96 -14.06
CA GLY A 300 -6.81 6.29 -14.34
C GLY A 300 -5.91 6.86 -13.23
N LEU A 301 -5.01 6.05 -12.66
CA LEU A 301 -4.24 6.42 -11.47
C LEU A 301 -3.09 7.40 -11.73
N GLN A 302 -2.94 8.05 -12.90
CA GLN A 302 -1.87 9.03 -13.13
C GLN A 302 -1.89 10.17 -12.08
N ILE A 303 -0.73 10.75 -11.77
CA ILE A 303 -0.65 11.90 -10.84
C ILE A 303 -1.36 13.11 -11.48
N PRO A 304 -2.49 13.60 -10.94
CA PRO A 304 -3.29 14.61 -11.63
C PRO A 304 -2.64 16.01 -11.56
N LYS A 305 -2.91 16.86 -12.55
CA LYS A 305 -2.38 18.24 -12.67
C LYS A 305 -2.79 19.18 -11.51
N ILE A 306 -3.78 18.84 -10.70
CA ILE A 306 -4.12 19.56 -9.45
C ILE A 306 -3.09 19.35 -8.34
N VAL A 307 -2.20 18.35 -8.48
CA VAL A 307 -1.14 18.03 -7.53
C VAL A 307 0.10 18.88 -7.84
N SER A 308 0.49 19.75 -6.91
CA SER A 308 1.65 20.67 -7.09
C SER A 308 2.99 20.03 -6.73
N LYS A 309 3.00 19.09 -5.80
CA LYS A 309 4.17 18.31 -5.38
C LYS A 309 3.74 16.88 -5.08
N CYS A 310 4.45 15.88 -5.61
CA CYS A 310 4.23 14.48 -5.28
C CYS A 310 5.54 13.83 -4.83
N ALA A 311 5.49 13.07 -3.74
CA ALA A 311 6.57 12.21 -3.28
C ALA A 311 6.06 10.77 -3.26
N HIS A 312 6.69 9.88 -4.01
CA HIS A 312 6.32 8.47 -4.09
C HIS A 312 7.52 7.58 -3.73
N LEU A 313 7.44 6.96 -2.56
CA LEU A 313 8.49 6.08 -2.03
C LEU A 313 8.12 4.63 -2.32
N VAL A 314 8.97 3.87 -2.99
CA VAL A 314 8.63 2.54 -3.54
C VAL A 314 9.61 1.46 -3.09
N SER A 315 9.09 0.24 -2.94
CA SER A 315 9.85 -0.95 -2.57
C SER A 315 10.81 -1.41 -3.69
N GLY A 316 12.03 -1.75 -3.31
CA GLY A 316 13.02 -2.37 -4.18
C GLY A 316 12.98 -3.90 -4.19
N HIS A 317 12.25 -4.55 -3.28
CA HIS A 317 12.28 -6.01 -3.07
C HIS A 317 10.92 -6.72 -3.14
N GLU A 318 9.82 -5.98 -3.33
CA GLU A 318 8.49 -6.59 -3.54
C GLU A 318 8.42 -7.31 -4.89
N MET A 319 7.96 -8.56 -4.90
CA MET A 319 7.86 -9.39 -6.13
C MET A 319 6.49 -10.05 -6.33
N ARG A 320 5.55 -9.91 -5.39
CA ARG A 320 4.22 -10.55 -5.49
C ARG A 320 3.42 -10.09 -6.71
N ASN A 321 2.88 -11.05 -7.46
CA ASN A 321 1.97 -10.80 -8.58
C ASN A 321 0.64 -10.14 -8.16
N SER A 322 0.26 -10.21 -6.89
CA SER A 322 -0.86 -9.42 -6.33
C SER A 322 -0.48 -7.99 -5.90
N PHE A 323 0.81 -7.62 -5.94
CA PHE A 323 1.34 -6.32 -5.53
C PHE A 323 2.20 -5.61 -6.62
N PRO A 324 1.70 -5.52 -7.87
CA PRO A 324 2.38 -4.74 -8.90
C PRO A 324 2.39 -3.25 -8.54
N LEU A 325 3.47 -2.54 -8.87
CA LEU A 325 3.63 -1.12 -8.56
C LEU A 325 2.89 -0.25 -9.59
N ASP A 326 2.02 0.62 -9.12
CA ASP A 326 1.55 1.79 -9.90
C ASP A 326 2.58 2.92 -9.79
N SER A 327 3.44 3.09 -10.80
CA SER A 327 4.44 4.17 -10.78
C SER A 327 3.79 5.55 -10.87
N ALA A 328 4.50 6.58 -10.37
CA ALA A 328 4.18 7.98 -10.62
C ALA A 328 4.71 8.50 -11.98
N LEU A 329 5.42 7.66 -12.75
CA LEU A 329 5.90 7.94 -14.10
C LEU A 329 4.73 7.97 -15.10
N ASP A 330 4.66 9.01 -15.93
CA ASP A 330 3.62 9.20 -16.93
C ASP A 330 4.24 9.13 -18.34
N GLY A 331 4.04 7.99 -19.02
CA GLY A 331 4.72 7.66 -20.26
C GLY A 331 6.24 7.58 -20.09
N LEU A 332 6.96 8.61 -20.55
CA LEU A 332 8.43 8.69 -20.52
C LEU A 332 8.94 9.81 -19.58
N SER A 333 8.08 10.39 -18.73
CA SER A 333 8.44 11.53 -17.89
C SER A 333 7.64 11.59 -16.59
N TYR A 334 8.26 12.06 -15.50
CA TYR A 334 7.52 12.36 -14.28
C TYR A 334 6.74 13.66 -14.44
N PRO A 335 5.47 13.74 -13.98
CA PRO A 335 4.72 14.99 -13.90
C PRO A 335 5.48 16.06 -13.09
N GLN A 336 5.25 17.34 -13.40
CA GLN A 336 5.99 18.43 -12.76
C GLN A 336 5.78 18.43 -11.23
N GLY A 337 6.88 18.44 -10.48
CA GLY A 337 6.85 18.43 -9.02
C GLY A 337 6.75 17.02 -8.40
N THR A 338 6.74 15.97 -9.21
CA THR A 338 6.79 14.57 -8.78
C THR A 338 8.22 14.09 -8.58
N ILE A 339 8.46 13.39 -7.48
CA ILE A 339 9.68 12.64 -7.17
C ILE A 339 9.28 11.21 -6.83
N GLU A 340 9.88 10.23 -7.51
CA GLU A 340 9.76 8.81 -7.17
C GLU A 340 11.14 8.27 -6.77
N ALA A 341 11.19 7.47 -5.70
CA ALA A 341 12.44 6.94 -5.15
C ALA A 341 12.30 5.50 -4.67
N VAL A 342 13.19 4.63 -5.17
CA VAL A 342 13.27 3.21 -4.77
C VAL A 342 14.05 3.08 -3.47
N LEU A 343 13.52 2.28 -2.54
CA LEU A 343 14.06 2.05 -1.21
C LEU A 343 14.22 0.55 -0.92
N PRO A 344 15.17 0.16 -0.06
CA PRO A 344 15.28 -1.21 0.42
C PRO A 344 14.06 -1.60 1.24
N GLY A 345 13.66 -2.86 1.11
CA GLY A 345 12.51 -3.44 1.78
C GLY A 345 11.43 -3.93 0.81
N VAL A 346 10.53 -4.78 1.30
CA VAL A 346 9.29 -5.17 0.61
C VAL A 346 8.17 -4.15 0.87
N HIS A 347 6.92 -4.42 0.44
CA HIS A 347 5.80 -3.46 0.51
C HIS A 347 5.66 -2.72 1.86
N SER A 348 5.54 -3.46 2.97
CA SER A 348 5.34 -2.90 4.31
C SER A 348 6.65 -2.49 5.02
N ASP A 349 7.82 -2.80 4.45
CA ASP A 349 9.10 -2.19 4.86
C ASP A 349 9.19 -0.74 4.37
N VAL A 350 8.39 -0.33 3.37
CA VAL A 350 8.29 1.06 2.91
C VAL A 350 7.06 1.76 3.49
N GLY A 351 5.93 1.06 3.51
CA GLY A 351 4.66 1.60 4.03
C GLY A 351 4.48 1.53 5.55
N GLY A 352 5.30 0.77 6.27
CA GLY A 352 5.01 0.37 7.65
C GLY A 352 3.92 -0.71 7.74
N GLY A 353 3.62 -1.16 8.96
CA GLY A 353 2.61 -2.19 9.23
C GLY A 353 3.13 -3.49 9.84
N TYR A 354 4.43 -3.78 9.74
CA TYR A 354 5.02 -4.99 10.32
C TYR A 354 5.19 -4.90 11.84
N ARG A 355 4.95 -6.02 12.54
CA ARG A 355 5.20 -6.13 13.98
C ARG A 355 6.69 -6.28 14.26
N GLN A 356 7.14 -5.74 15.39
CA GLN A 356 8.51 -6.00 15.85
C GLN A 356 8.68 -7.49 16.14
N GLY A 357 9.55 -8.16 15.38
CA GLY A 357 9.83 -9.59 15.47
C GLY A 357 9.15 -10.44 14.39
N GLU A 358 8.25 -9.87 13.58
CA GLU A 358 7.57 -10.60 12.51
C GLU A 358 8.60 -11.10 11.49
N GLN A 359 8.45 -12.35 11.04
CA GLN A 359 9.43 -13.04 10.19
C GLN A 359 10.86 -13.04 10.77
N GLY A 360 11.01 -12.89 12.08
CA GLY A 360 12.30 -12.74 12.77
C GLY A 360 12.99 -11.39 12.57
N LYS A 361 12.30 -10.38 12.01
CA LYS A 361 12.87 -9.08 11.61
C LYS A 361 12.58 -7.96 12.61
N ALA A 362 13.28 -6.84 12.46
CA ALA A 362 12.98 -5.60 13.15
C ALA A 362 12.19 -4.64 12.24
N SER A 363 11.07 -4.12 12.74
CA SER A 363 10.14 -3.26 11.98
C SER A 363 10.64 -1.82 11.74
N VAL A 364 11.90 -1.53 12.10
CA VAL A 364 12.50 -0.17 12.05
C VAL A 364 12.93 0.26 10.65
N LEU A 365 12.96 -0.63 9.65
CA LEU A 365 13.30 -0.27 8.26
C LEU A 365 12.33 0.77 7.69
N ALA A 366 11.03 0.61 7.96
CA ALA A 366 9.98 1.55 7.58
C ALA A 366 10.11 2.96 8.17
N ILE A 367 10.97 3.15 9.17
CA ILE A 367 11.19 4.47 9.79
C ILE A 367 12.06 5.38 8.90
N VAL A 368 12.85 4.81 7.97
CA VAL A 368 13.59 5.59 6.96
C VAL A 368 12.61 6.33 6.01
N PRO A 369 11.70 5.65 5.27
CA PRO A 369 10.69 6.32 4.44
C PRO A 369 9.73 7.20 5.24
N LEU A 370 9.41 6.84 6.49
CA LEU A 370 8.59 7.67 7.38
C LEU A 370 9.20 9.06 7.62
N ARG A 371 10.48 9.11 7.99
CA ARG A 371 11.20 10.37 8.29
C ARG A 371 11.40 11.20 7.01
N ASP A 372 11.78 10.58 5.90
CA ASP A 372 11.91 11.27 4.60
C ASP A 372 10.56 11.87 4.13
N MET A 373 9.45 11.14 4.28
CA MET A 373 8.12 11.66 3.95
C MET A 373 7.69 12.80 4.89
N LEU A 374 8.04 12.74 6.18
CA LEU A 374 7.76 13.82 7.13
C LEU A 374 8.51 15.10 6.74
N ASP A 375 9.82 15.02 6.49
CA ASP A 375 10.62 16.18 6.08
C ASP A 375 10.10 16.78 4.76
N ARG A 376 9.70 15.95 3.78
CA ARG A 376 9.05 16.40 2.53
C ARG A 376 7.71 17.09 2.75
N ALA A 377 6.89 16.57 3.67
CA ALA A 377 5.60 17.16 4.03
C ALA A 377 5.77 18.53 4.69
N ILE A 378 6.70 18.65 5.65
CA ILE A 378 7.04 19.93 6.29
C ILE A 378 7.54 20.94 5.24
N ALA A 379 8.47 20.52 4.37
CA ALA A 379 8.99 21.34 3.26
C ALA A 379 7.95 21.67 2.15
N ALA A 380 6.79 21.00 2.15
CA ALA A 380 5.65 21.35 1.32
C ALA A 380 4.66 22.30 2.00
N GLY A 381 4.82 22.58 3.30
CA GLY A 381 3.91 23.40 4.09
C GLY A 381 2.72 22.63 4.66
N VAL A 382 2.85 21.31 4.86
CA VAL A 382 1.83 20.52 5.58
C VAL A 382 1.96 20.80 7.09
N PRO A 383 0.86 21.04 7.84
CA PRO A 383 0.88 21.25 9.29
C PRO A 383 1.28 20.00 10.11
N MET A 384 2.55 19.65 10.07
CA MET A 384 3.16 18.52 10.80
C MET A 384 4.04 19.01 11.95
N TYR A 385 4.04 18.29 13.07
CA TYR A 385 5.09 18.40 14.08
C TYR A 385 6.42 17.87 13.50
N SER A 386 7.51 18.59 13.69
CA SER A 386 8.85 18.06 13.41
C SER A 386 9.30 17.07 14.48
N LEU A 387 10.37 16.31 14.22
CA LEU A 387 10.85 15.26 15.12
C LEU A 387 11.18 15.77 16.53
N SER A 388 11.65 17.01 16.66
CA SER A 388 11.93 17.67 17.94
C SER A 388 10.67 18.18 18.67
N GLN A 389 9.54 18.28 17.99
CA GLN A 389 8.30 18.91 18.47
C GLN A 389 7.11 17.94 18.60
N LEU A 390 7.31 16.64 18.37
CA LEU A 390 6.30 15.60 18.59
C LEU A 390 5.84 15.61 20.07
N PRO A 391 4.54 15.85 20.35
CA PRO A 391 4.12 16.27 21.70
C PRO A 391 4.03 15.13 22.73
N THR A 392 4.04 13.86 22.32
CA THR A 392 3.95 12.71 23.25
C THR A 392 5.07 11.68 23.03
N SER A 393 5.44 10.96 24.09
CA SER A 393 6.42 9.87 24.02
C SER A 393 6.01 8.76 23.03
N SER A 394 4.71 8.46 22.91
CA SER A 394 4.20 7.47 21.96
C SER A 394 4.40 7.92 20.51
N GLN A 395 4.15 9.20 20.19
CA GLN A 395 4.51 9.76 18.87
C GLN A 395 6.03 9.75 18.65
N ARG A 396 6.84 10.03 19.68
CA ARG A 396 8.30 9.96 19.55
C ARG A 396 8.81 8.52 19.31
N GLU A 397 8.11 7.51 19.84
CA GLU A 397 8.43 6.09 19.60
C GLU A 397 8.06 5.65 18.19
N ASP A 398 6.95 6.13 17.61
CA ASP A 398 6.56 5.88 16.21
C ASP A 398 7.69 6.23 15.20
N PHE A 399 8.50 7.24 15.53
CA PHE A 399 9.64 7.70 14.71
C PHE A 399 11.00 7.17 15.21
N ALA A 400 11.05 6.23 16.17
CA ALA A 400 12.26 5.72 16.83
C ALA A 400 13.19 6.84 17.37
N LEU A 401 12.62 7.79 18.10
CA LEU A 401 13.36 8.84 18.83
C LEU A 401 13.54 8.52 20.32
N VAL A 402 12.82 7.51 20.82
CA VAL A 402 12.85 6.98 22.19
C VAL A 402 12.56 5.48 22.18
N GLY A 403 12.72 4.83 23.33
CA GLY A 403 12.34 3.42 23.52
C GLY A 403 13.26 2.44 22.79
N PRO A 404 12.92 1.12 22.82
CA PRO A 404 13.74 0.08 22.20
C PRO A 404 13.89 0.23 20.67
N ALA A 405 12.97 0.93 20.00
CA ALA A 405 13.03 1.19 18.57
C ALA A 405 14.19 2.13 18.19
N ALA A 406 14.52 3.13 19.03
CA ALA A 406 15.62 4.07 18.77
C ALA A 406 16.96 3.34 18.60
N LYS A 407 17.31 2.46 19.55
CA LYS A 407 18.54 1.67 19.48
C LYS A 407 18.60 0.78 18.23
N ARG A 408 17.52 0.05 17.91
CA ARG A 408 17.47 -0.80 16.71
C ARG A 408 17.62 -0.01 15.41
N TYR A 409 17.07 1.21 15.37
CA TYR A 409 17.21 2.11 14.23
C TYR A 409 18.66 2.62 14.09
N GLU A 410 19.31 3.00 15.19
CA GLU A 410 20.73 3.38 15.21
C GLU A 410 21.65 2.22 14.75
N GLU A 411 21.39 0.99 15.21
CA GLU A 411 22.11 -0.22 14.80
C GLU A 411 21.89 -0.57 13.31
N MET A 412 20.72 -0.23 12.75
CA MET A 412 20.41 -0.44 11.33
C MET A 412 21.16 0.52 10.40
N LEU A 413 21.36 1.78 10.81
CA LEU A 413 21.86 2.84 9.92
C LEU A 413 23.21 2.53 9.25
N PRO A 414 24.24 1.97 9.92
CA PRO A 414 25.48 1.55 9.25
C PRO A 414 25.23 0.51 8.15
N LEU A 415 24.45 -0.54 8.46
CA LEU A 415 24.13 -1.61 7.51
C LEU A 415 23.33 -1.10 6.31
N TRP A 416 22.35 -0.22 6.56
CA TRP A 416 21.59 0.47 5.51
C TRP A 416 22.50 1.34 4.61
N ARG A 417 23.46 2.07 5.19
CA ARG A 417 24.41 2.89 4.42
C ARG A 417 25.35 2.02 3.57
N THR A 418 25.91 0.96 4.14
CA THR A 418 26.72 -0.04 3.42
C THR A 418 25.92 -0.64 2.26
N TYR A 419 24.66 -1.03 2.51
CA TYR A 419 23.75 -1.54 1.49
C TYR A 419 23.49 -0.53 0.37
N MET A 420 23.06 0.70 0.71
CA MET A 420 22.74 1.74 -0.29
C MET A 420 23.96 2.18 -1.09
N GLY A 421 25.17 2.08 -0.52
CA GLY A 421 26.43 2.27 -1.26
C GLY A 421 26.67 1.26 -2.39
N THR A 422 25.93 0.14 -2.42
CA THR A 422 25.97 -0.84 -3.53
C THR A 422 24.96 -0.53 -4.65
N ILE A 423 24.08 0.45 -4.45
CA ILE A 423 23.01 0.82 -5.39
C ILE A 423 23.42 2.10 -6.14
N PRO A 424 23.64 2.08 -7.47
CA PRO A 424 23.99 3.28 -8.22
C PRO A 424 22.87 4.33 -8.18
N SER A 425 23.25 5.61 -8.12
CA SER A 425 22.33 6.75 -8.13
C SER A 425 21.91 7.15 -9.55
N GLY A 426 20.80 7.91 -9.67
CA GLY A 426 20.32 8.46 -10.94
C GLY A 426 19.83 7.42 -11.96
N LEU A 427 19.57 6.18 -11.51
CA LEU A 427 19.07 5.12 -12.37
C LEU A 427 17.57 5.32 -12.70
N PRO A 428 17.14 5.10 -13.95
CA PRO A 428 15.74 4.92 -14.31
C PRO A 428 15.06 3.86 -13.42
N LEU A 429 13.75 4.01 -13.16
CA LEU A 429 12.98 3.24 -12.17
C LEU A 429 13.30 1.74 -12.19
N GLY A 430 13.15 1.10 -13.34
CA GLY A 430 13.38 -0.34 -13.47
C GLY A 430 14.85 -0.74 -13.21
N LYS A 431 15.82 0.07 -13.67
CA LYS A 431 17.25 -0.15 -13.40
C LYS A 431 17.55 -0.07 -11.89
N ALA A 432 16.91 0.86 -11.19
CA ALA A 432 17.02 0.97 -9.73
C ALA A 432 16.43 -0.27 -9.03
N VAL A 433 15.20 -0.68 -9.37
CA VAL A 433 14.59 -1.91 -8.84
C VAL A 433 15.47 -3.14 -9.12
N LEU A 434 16.02 -3.27 -10.34
CA LEU A 434 16.94 -4.38 -10.64
C LEU A 434 18.24 -4.33 -9.82
N ALA A 435 18.79 -3.14 -9.55
CA ALA A 435 19.97 -3.00 -8.70
C ALA A 435 19.68 -3.46 -7.26
N HIS A 436 18.51 -3.11 -6.71
CA HIS A 436 18.04 -3.60 -5.41
C HIS A 436 17.87 -5.13 -5.41
N MET A 437 17.19 -5.68 -6.42
CA MET A 437 16.93 -7.11 -6.55
C MET A 437 18.19 -7.96 -6.80
N ARG A 438 19.20 -7.44 -7.50
CA ARG A 438 20.51 -8.11 -7.65
C ARG A 438 21.14 -8.46 -6.31
N GLN A 439 21.13 -7.52 -5.36
CA GLN A 439 21.64 -7.78 -4.02
C GLN A 439 20.71 -8.72 -3.23
N TYR A 440 19.39 -8.63 -3.44
CA TYR A 440 18.42 -9.52 -2.81
C TYR A 440 18.60 -10.98 -3.23
N TRP A 441 18.71 -11.29 -4.53
CA TRP A 441 18.95 -12.67 -4.99
C TRP A 441 20.30 -13.22 -4.51
N ARG A 442 21.35 -12.39 -4.48
CA ARG A 442 22.66 -12.75 -3.92
C ARG A 442 22.60 -13.13 -2.44
N TYR A 443 21.79 -12.41 -1.66
CA TYR A 443 21.42 -12.80 -0.30
C TYR A 443 20.56 -14.08 -0.26
N ARG A 444 19.46 -14.17 -1.02
CA ARG A 444 18.52 -15.30 -0.99
C ARG A 444 19.17 -16.62 -1.36
N VAL A 445 20.00 -16.66 -2.41
CA VAL A 445 20.76 -17.85 -2.80
C VAL A 445 21.75 -18.22 -1.69
N SER A 446 22.42 -17.25 -1.05
CA SER A 446 23.31 -17.51 0.09
C SER A 446 22.54 -18.08 1.29
N ALA A 447 21.40 -17.48 1.65
CA ALA A 447 20.55 -17.93 2.74
C ALA A 447 20.01 -19.35 2.50
N ALA A 448 19.54 -19.65 1.29
CA ALA A 448 19.13 -21.00 0.88
C ALA A 448 20.26 -22.03 1.02
N VAL A 449 21.48 -21.70 0.56
CA VAL A 449 22.68 -22.55 0.69
C VAL A 449 23.11 -22.72 2.16
N LEU A 450 22.87 -21.75 3.04
CA LEU A 450 23.15 -21.91 4.47
C LEU A 450 22.09 -22.78 5.17
N ARG A 451 20.80 -22.55 4.88
CA ARG A 451 19.67 -23.28 5.47
C ARG A 451 19.66 -24.77 5.11
N THR A 452 20.21 -25.13 3.95
CA THR A 452 20.36 -26.54 3.52
C THR A 452 21.49 -27.30 4.24
N ARG A 453 22.40 -26.63 4.98
CA ARG A 453 23.53 -27.25 5.70
C ARG A 453 23.15 -27.91 7.05
N GLY A 454 21.88 -28.22 7.26
CA GLY A 454 21.40 -29.03 8.39
C GLY A 454 21.36 -28.37 9.77
N LYS A 455 21.75 -27.10 9.90
CA LYS A 455 21.54 -26.29 11.12
C LYS A 455 20.59 -25.13 10.83
N LYS A 456 19.64 -24.86 11.74
CA LYS A 456 18.80 -23.67 11.66
C LYS A 456 19.67 -22.41 11.74
N THR A 457 19.52 -21.52 10.76
CA THR A 457 20.13 -20.18 10.73
C THR A 457 19.59 -19.29 11.85
N THR A 458 20.30 -18.19 12.17
CA THR A 458 19.89 -17.22 13.20
C THR A 458 18.45 -16.71 12.98
N GLU A 459 18.11 -16.45 11.72
CA GLU A 459 16.79 -16.02 11.25
C GLU A 459 15.70 -17.07 11.55
N GLN A 460 15.92 -18.34 11.20
CA GLN A 460 14.96 -19.42 11.46
C GLN A 460 14.71 -19.67 12.95
N ASN A 461 15.73 -19.45 13.79
CA ASN A 461 15.58 -19.54 15.24
C ASN A 461 14.78 -18.35 15.79
N SER A 462 14.99 -17.15 15.24
CA SER A 462 14.25 -15.93 15.61
C SER A 462 12.77 -16.02 15.25
N ILE A 463 12.44 -16.49 14.04
CA ILE A 463 11.05 -16.75 13.59
C ILE A 463 10.33 -17.68 14.58
N GLN A 464 10.90 -18.86 14.83
CA GLN A 464 10.31 -19.84 15.75
C GLN A 464 10.11 -19.24 17.16
N SER A 465 11.12 -18.54 17.68
CA SER A 465 11.08 -17.97 19.02
C SER A 465 10.03 -16.87 19.17
N ASN A 466 9.77 -16.08 18.12
CA ASN A 466 8.79 -14.99 18.18
C ASN A 466 7.36 -15.53 18.04
N GLU A 467 7.15 -16.51 17.16
CA GLU A 467 5.86 -17.18 16.97
C GLU A 467 5.42 -17.94 18.23
N ASP A 468 6.24 -18.86 18.76
CA ASP A 468 5.92 -19.62 19.97
C ASP A 468 5.97 -18.74 21.24
N GLY A 469 6.86 -17.76 21.27
CA GLY A 469 7.09 -16.88 22.41
C GLY A 469 5.96 -15.87 22.63
N MET A 470 5.49 -15.22 21.56
CA MET A 470 4.61 -14.06 21.60
C MET A 470 3.38 -14.20 20.70
N PHE A 471 3.56 -14.35 19.38
CA PHE A 471 2.47 -14.13 18.42
C PHE A 471 1.31 -15.12 18.60
N LYS A 472 1.60 -16.42 18.70
CA LYS A 472 0.61 -17.49 18.91
C LYS A 472 -0.26 -17.27 20.14
N LYS A 473 0.34 -16.80 21.24
CA LYS A 473 -0.35 -16.50 22.50
C LYS A 473 -1.22 -15.27 22.36
N ASP A 474 -0.75 -14.26 21.63
CA ASP A 474 -1.51 -13.03 21.40
C ASP A 474 -2.71 -13.27 20.47
N ARG A 475 -2.55 -14.04 19.39
CA ARG A 475 -3.67 -14.49 18.52
C ARG A 475 -4.72 -15.27 19.33
N ALA A 476 -4.30 -16.21 20.18
CA ALA A 476 -5.20 -16.96 21.07
C ALA A 476 -5.96 -16.06 22.07
N ARG A 477 -5.26 -15.08 22.68
CA ARG A 477 -5.84 -14.08 23.59
C ARG A 477 -6.87 -13.21 22.86
N LEU A 478 -6.50 -12.64 21.71
CA LEU A 478 -7.38 -11.78 20.91
C LEU A 478 -8.64 -12.53 20.46
N LYS A 479 -8.50 -13.79 20.04
CA LYS A 479 -9.63 -14.68 19.72
C LYS A 479 -10.60 -14.83 20.88
N SER A 480 -10.11 -15.15 22.08
CA SER A 480 -10.95 -15.29 23.28
C SER A 480 -11.71 -13.99 23.63
N VAL A 481 -11.06 -12.82 23.48
CA VAL A 481 -11.73 -11.53 23.71
C VAL A 481 -12.76 -11.23 22.63
N ALA A 482 -12.46 -11.53 21.35
CA ALA A 482 -13.40 -11.34 20.23
C ALA A 482 -14.67 -12.20 20.41
N GLU A 483 -14.51 -13.49 20.75
CA GLU A 483 -15.61 -14.41 21.06
C GLU A 483 -16.43 -13.99 22.29
N LYS A 484 -15.83 -13.29 23.26
CA LYS A 484 -16.56 -12.70 24.39
C LYS A 484 -17.39 -11.51 23.94
N GLN A 485 -16.81 -10.58 23.19
CA GLN A 485 -17.54 -9.40 22.69
C GLN A 485 -18.64 -9.78 21.69
N GLU A 486 -18.43 -10.79 20.86
CA GLU A 486 -19.48 -11.31 19.96
C GLU A 486 -20.69 -11.80 20.75
N ARG A 487 -20.48 -12.51 21.87
CA ARG A 487 -21.58 -12.93 22.75
C ARG A 487 -22.32 -11.76 23.37
N SER A 488 -21.61 -10.71 23.83
CA SER A 488 -22.24 -9.47 24.31
C SER A 488 -23.09 -8.79 23.23
N TYR A 489 -22.57 -8.70 22.00
CA TYR A 489 -23.31 -8.19 20.84
C TYR A 489 -24.58 -9.02 20.55
N ARG A 490 -24.48 -10.36 20.52
CA ARG A 490 -25.62 -11.25 20.28
C ARG A 490 -26.72 -11.11 21.35
N LEU A 491 -26.35 -10.90 22.62
CA LEU A 491 -27.30 -10.63 23.69
C LEU A 491 -28.00 -9.27 23.49
N ALA A 492 -27.24 -8.21 23.20
CA ALA A 492 -27.79 -6.88 22.94
C ALA A 492 -28.68 -6.84 21.68
N ALA A 493 -28.36 -7.64 20.66
CA ALA A 493 -29.22 -7.81 19.48
C ALA A 493 -30.56 -8.47 19.84
N ALA A 494 -30.54 -9.55 20.66
CA ALA A 494 -31.76 -10.18 21.14
C ALA A 494 -32.62 -9.26 22.03
N GLU A 495 -32.01 -8.30 22.74
CA GLU A 495 -32.75 -7.26 23.45
C GLU A 495 -33.49 -6.28 22.52
N VAL A 496 -32.96 -6.00 21.32
CA VAL A 496 -33.68 -5.22 20.29
C VAL A 496 -34.88 -6.01 19.79
N ASP A 497 -34.70 -7.28 19.40
CA ASP A 497 -35.78 -8.14 18.94
C ASP A 497 -36.91 -8.25 20.00
N ALA A 498 -36.53 -8.39 21.28
CA ALA A 498 -37.47 -8.42 22.39
C ALA A 498 -38.18 -7.07 22.64
N ALA A 499 -37.48 -5.94 22.45
CA ALA A 499 -38.07 -4.61 22.58
C ALA A 499 -39.07 -4.32 21.43
N GLU A 500 -38.74 -4.71 20.20
CA GLU A 500 -39.62 -4.60 19.03
C GLU A 500 -40.87 -5.49 19.18
N GLN A 501 -40.70 -6.76 19.58
CA GLN A 501 -41.83 -7.67 19.85
C GLN A 501 -42.75 -7.15 20.97
N ALA A 502 -42.18 -6.61 22.05
CA ALA A 502 -42.96 -6.02 23.13
C ALA A 502 -43.72 -4.75 22.70
N ALA A 503 -43.09 -3.91 21.85
CA ALA A 503 -43.75 -2.74 21.26
C ALA A 503 -44.88 -3.14 20.30
N GLU A 504 -44.69 -4.19 19.49
CA GLU A 504 -45.73 -4.71 18.59
C GLU A 504 -46.93 -5.28 19.37
N ALA A 505 -46.67 -6.09 20.41
CA ALA A 505 -47.72 -6.60 21.29
C ALA A 505 -48.48 -5.46 22.00
N ALA A 506 -47.79 -4.41 22.43
CA ALA A 506 -48.40 -3.26 23.08
C ALA A 506 -49.39 -2.49 22.18
N LYS A 507 -49.26 -2.53 20.85
CA LYS A 507 -50.20 -1.88 19.91
C LYS A 507 -51.64 -2.38 20.04
N GLN A 508 -51.84 -3.57 20.58
CA GLN A 508 -53.18 -4.15 20.80
C GLN A 508 -53.87 -3.60 22.07
N SER A 509 -53.16 -2.81 22.89
CA SER A 509 -53.67 -2.32 24.18
C SER A 509 -54.44 -1.00 24.06
N PRO A 510 -55.63 -0.86 24.69
CA PRO A 510 -56.33 0.41 24.76
C PRO A 510 -55.52 1.42 25.58
N GLY A 511 -54.93 2.41 24.89
CA GLY A 511 -54.00 3.39 25.47
C GLY A 511 -52.60 3.40 24.85
N PHE A 512 -52.32 2.56 23.84
CA PHE A 512 -51.02 2.54 23.15
C PHE A 512 -50.53 3.92 22.68
N SER A 513 -51.43 4.80 22.19
CA SER A 513 -51.09 6.17 21.77
C SER A 513 -50.36 6.98 22.84
N ASN A 514 -50.65 6.72 24.12
CA ASN A 514 -50.03 7.42 25.25
C ASN A 514 -48.72 6.75 25.69
N GLN A 515 -48.47 5.51 25.25
CA GLN A 515 -47.27 4.72 25.54
C GLN A 515 -46.29 4.66 24.37
N GLU A 516 -46.69 5.05 23.16
CA GLU A 516 -45.84 5.02 21.97
C GLU A 516 -44.48 5.73 22.18
N PRO A 517 -44.37 6.90 22.84
CA PRO A 517 -43.08 7.52 23.11
C PRO A 517 -42.16 6.66 24.00
N PHE A 518 -42.73 5.95 24.98
CA PHE A 518 -41.98 5.04 25.86
C PHE A 518 -41.45 3.82 25.08
N TRP A 519 -42.29 3.20 24.24
CA TRP A 519 -41.87 2.05 23.43
C TRP A 519 -40.82 2.44 22.38
N ARG A 520 -40.96 3.62 21.74
CA ARG A 520 -39.94 4.18 20.84
C ARG A 520 -38.62 4.43 21.57
N ALA A 521 -38.65 5.05 22.75
CA ALA A 521 -37.44 5.31 23.54
C ALA A 521 -36.74 4.00 23.95
N LYS A 522 -37.50 2.99 24.39
CA LYS A 522 -36.97 1.68 24.77
C LYS A 522 -36.32 0.92 23.59
N ALA A 523 -36.93 0.97 22.41
CA ALA A 523 -36.34 0.38 21.19
C ALA A 523 -35.07 1.13 20.74
N GLN A 524 -35.05 2.46 20.89
CA GLN A 524 -33.87 3.28 20.62
C GLN A 524 -32.72 2.99 21.60
N GLU A 525 -33.01 2.85 22.89
CA GLU A 525 -32.01 2.49 23.91
C GLU A 525 -31.42 1.09 23.66
N ALA A 526 -32.26 0.09 23.36
CA ALA A 526 -31.81 -1.24 22.98
C ALA A 526 -30.93 -1.20 21.72
N SER A 527 -31.31 -0.41 20.72
CA SER A 527 -30.53 -0.23 19.49
C SER A 527 -29.16 0.42 19.75
N SER A 528 -29.09 1.46 20.60
CA SER A 528 -27.81 2.08 21.00
C SER A 528 -26.89 1.06 21.66
N ARG A 529 -27.41 0.29 22.63
CA ARG A 529 -26.64 -0.74 23.34
C ARG A 529 -26.17 -1.88 22.41
N ARG A 530 -26.98 -2.27 21.42
CA ARG A 530 -26.57 -3.20 20.35
C ARG A 530 -25.44 -2.62 19.50
N ASP A 531 -25.55 -1.37 19.08
CA ASP A 531 -24.59 -0.74 18.17
C ASP A 531 -23.24 -0.46 18.85
N GLU A 532 -23.25 -0.07 20.12
CA GLU A 532 -22.06 0.00 20.99
C GLU A 532 -21.39 -1.37 21.16
N ALA A 533 -22.17 -2.43 21.42
CA ALA A 533 -21.64 -3.78 21.55
C ALA A 533 -21.09 -4.32 20.22
N TYR A 534 -21.72 -3.98 19.09
CA TYR A 534 -21.24 -4.30 17.74
C TYR A 534 -19.90 -3.62 17.45
N ASP A 535 -19.78 -2.32 17.73
CA ASP A 535 -18.54 -1.56 17.53
C ASP A 535 -17.39 -2.11 18.42
N ALA A 536 -17.67 -2.43 19.69
CA ALA A 536 -16.71 -3.07 20.60
C ALA A 536 -16.25 -4.46 20.11
N TRP A 537 -17.17 -5.27 19.57
CA TRP A 537 -16.85 -6.55 18.95
C TRP A 537 -16.01 -6.37 17.69
N ARG A 538 -16.44 -5.54 16.73
CA ARG A 538 -15.72 -5.36 15.45
C ARG A 538 -14.34 -4.74 15.63
N ARG A 539 -14.13 -3.84 16.59
CA ARG A 539 -12.79 -3.35 16.98
C ARG A 539 -11.89 -4.47 17.50
N THR A 540 -12.44 -5.38 18.31
CA THR A 540 -11.68 -6.52 18.83
C THR A 540 -11.38 -7.53 17.71
N GLN A 541 -12.35 -7.79 16.82
CA GLN A 541 -12.16 -8.64 15.66
C GLN A 541 -11.10 -8.05 14.70
N ALA A 542 -11.11 -6.74 14.46
CA ALA A 542 -10.10 -6.09 13.62
C ALA A 542 -8.68 -6.34 14.13
N ARG A 543 -8.45 -6.27 15.45
CA ARG A 543 -7.16 -6.61 16.09
C ARG A 543 -6.75 -8.06 15.88
N LEU A 544 -7.71 -8.99 15.91
CA LEU A 544 -7.44 -10.39 15.61
C LEU A 544 -7.13 -10.59 14.13
N ASP A 545 -7.86 -9.93 13.24
CA ASP A 545 -7.70 -10.01 11.80
C ASP A 545 -6.34 -9.44 11.33
N THR A 546 -5.69 -8.56 12.11
CA THR A 546 -4.39 -7.94 11.78
C THR A 546 -3.20 -8.51 12.54
N ALA A 547 -3.41 -9.41 13.50
CA ALA A 547 -2.32 -9.93 14.34
C ALA A 547 -1.32 -10.79 13.55
N ALA A 548 -0.03 -10.46 13.67
CA ALA A 548 1.10 -11.19 13.10
C ALA A 548 1.01 -12.73 13.25
N ASP A 549 1.30 -13.45 12.16
CA ASP A 549 1.24 -14.91 12.07
C ASP A 549 2.39 -15.46 11.21
N ASP A 550 3.39 -16.06 11.87
CA ASP A 550 4.54 -16.69 11.22
C ASP A 550 4.42 -18.23 11.17
N SER A 551 3.23 -18.80 11.46
CA SER A 551 3.09 -20.26 11.72
C SER A 551 3.61 -21.16 10.60
N ASP A 552 3.27 -20.82 9.35
CA ASP A 552 3.60 -21.62 8.16
C ASP A 552 4.90 -21.13 7.50
N LEU A 553 5.52 -20.06 8.03
CA LEU A 553 6.61 -19.34 7.37
C LEU A 553 7.83 -20.23 7.15
N LEU A 554 8.24 -21.02 8.15
CA LEU A 554 9.45 -21.84 8.06
C LEU A 554 9.33 -22.98 7.04
N GLU A 555 8.12 -23.52 6.84
CA GLU A 555 7.83 -24.55 5.83
C GLU A 555 7.81 -23.92 4.43
N ASN A 556 7.13 -22.78 4.29
CA ASN A 556 7.10 -22.00 3.07
C ASN A 556 8.52 -21.57 2.63
N MET A 557 9.36 -21.08 3.55
CA MET A 557 10.75 -20.67 3.27
C MET A 557 11.61 -21.82 2.74
N GLN A 558 11.56 -23.01 3.35
CA GLN A 558 12.30 -24.18 2.84
C GLN A 558 11.91 -24.51 1.40
N THR A 559 10.61 -24.39 1.12
CA THR A 559 10.02 -24.67 -0.18
C THR A 559 10.44 -23.61 -1.21
N TYR A 560 10.35 -22.32 -0.88
CA TYR A 560 10.83 -21.20 -1.69
C TYR A 560 12.34 -21.27 -1.98
N ASP A 561 13.15 -21.61 -0.98
CA ASP A 561 14.61 -21.71 -1.12
C ASP A 561 15.01 -22.85 -2.06
N LYS A 562 14.37 -24.03 -1.92
CA LYS A 562 14.54 -25.14 -2.87
C LYS A 562 14.21 -24.70 -4.29
N TRP A 563 13.05 -24.06 -4.48
CA TRP A 563 12.59 -23.63 -5.80
C TRP A 563 13.51 -22.58 -6.44
N LEU A 564 14.02 -21.63 -5.67
CA LEU A 564 14.98 -20.63 -6.16
C LEU A 564 16.27 -21.30 -6.66
N LEU A 565 16.80 -22.27 -5.92
CA LEU A 565 18.03 -22.98 -6.29
C LEU A 565 17.84 -23.85 -7.55
N GLU A 566 16.73 -24.59 -7.64
CA GLU A 566 16.39 -25.42 -8.80
C GLU A 566 16.23 -24.58 -10.09
N ASP A 567 15.45 -23.50 -10.02
CA ASP A 567 15.22 -22.62 -11.17
C ASP A 567 16.53 -21.91 -11.60
N ALA A 568 17.32 -21.43 -10.64
CA ALA A 568 18.59 -20.76 -10.92
C ALA A 568 19.64 -21.70 -11.54
N GLU A 569 19.70 -22.96 -11.10
CA GLU A 569 20.58 -23.99 -11.68
C GLU A 569 20.22 -24.29 -13.14
N LEU A 570 18.92 -24.46 -13.45
CA LEU A 570 18.44 -24.71 -14.81
C LEU A 570 18.81 -23.56 -15.76
N ILE A 571 18.53 -22.31 -15.34
CA ILE A 571 18.82 -21.13 -16.16
C ILE A 571 20.33 -20.93 -16.34
N TYR A 572 21.13 -21.21 -15.31
CA TYR A 572 22.60 -21.20 -15.39
C TYR A 572 23.11 -22.20 -16.44
N LYS A 573 22.61 -23.45 -16.41
CA LYS A 573 22.98 -24.48 -17.40
C LYS A 573 22.65 -24.06 -18.83
N TRP A 574 21.43 -23.58 -19.08
CA TRP A 574 21.05 -23.08 -20.41
C TRP A 574 21.87 -21.86 -20.87
N HIS A 575 22.34 -21.03 -19.95
CA HIS A 575 23.25 -19.93 -20.29
C HIS A 575 24.65 -20.42 -20.67
N LYS A 576 25.14 -21.51 -20.06
CA LYS A 576 26.40 -22.13 -20.47
C LYS A 576 26.28 -22.89 -21.80
N GLU A 577 25.10 -23.44 -22.12
CA GLU A 577 24.81 -24.05 -23.43
C GLU A 577 24.86 -23.02 -24.57
N ASP A 578 24.27 -21.84 -24.38
CA ASP A 578 24.28 -20.74 -25.36
C ASP A 578 24.52 -19.37 -24.67
N PRO A 579 25.80 -19.00 -24.44
CA PRO A 579 26.15 -17.75 -23.77
C PRO A 579 25.77 -16.49 -24.56
N ASN A 580 25.59 -16.61 -25.88
CA ASN A 580 25.23 -15.51 -26.76
C ASN A 580 23.72 -15.26 -26.81
N LYS A 581 22.90 -16.20 -26.31
CA LYS A 581 21.46 -16.02 -26.26
C LYS A 581 21.08 -14.87 -25.33
N ARG A 582 20.32 -13.90 -25.85
CA ARG A 582 19.79 -12.80 -25.04
C ARG A 582 18.94 -13.37 -23.90
N MET A 583 19.44 -13.20 -22.68
CA MET A 583 18.70 -13.49 -21.45
C MET A 583 18.07 -12.20 -20.91
N ARG A 584 16.92 -12.31 -20.25
CA ARG A 584 16.34 -11.16 -19.56
C ARG A 584 17.17 -10.79 -18.32
N PRO A 585 17.45 -9.51 -18.04
CA PRO A 585 18.51 -9.21 -17.08
C PRO A 585 18.16 -9.39 -15.60
N HIS A 586 16.90 -9.71 -15.24
CA HIS A 586 16.58 -10.24 -13.90
C HIS A 586 17.01 -11.71 -13.77
N TYR A 587 16.74 -12.55 -14.77
CA TYR A 587 17.32 -13.89 -14.83
C TYR A 587 18.85 -13.86 -14.94
N ALA A 588 19.45 -12.90 -15.67
CA ALA A 588 20.90 -12.72 -15.67
C ALA A 588 21.46 -12.34 -14.27
N ALA A 589 20.69 -11.58 -13.48
CA ALA A 589 21.04 -11.30 -12.08
C ALA A 589 20.95 -12.56 -11.19
N ILE A 590 19.92 -13.39 -11.38
CA ILE A 590 19.77 -14.68 -10.68
C ILE A 590 20.91 -15.64 -11.05
N VAL A 591 21.25 -15.75 -12.34
CA VAL A 591 22.39 -16.55 -12.84
C VAL A 591 23.71 -16.05 -12.26
N SER A 592 23.93 -14.74 -12.23
CA SER A 592 25.13 -14.15 -11.60
C SER A 592 25.20 -14.45 -10.11
N ALA A 593 24.07 -14.42 -9.38
CA ALA A 593 24.02 -14.77 -7.96
C ALA A 593 24.29 -16.26 -7.73
N TYR A 594 23.73 -17.15 -8.57
CA TYR A 594 23.97 -18.59 -8.51
C TYR A 594 25.42 -18.96 -8.85
N GLU A 595 25.98 -18.37 -9.91
CA GLU A 595 27.38 -18.58 -10.29
C GLU A 595 28.34 -18.09 -9.20
N GLU A 596 28.07 -16.94 -8.57
CA GLU A 596 28.88 -16.46 -7.45
C GLU A 596 28.78 -17.37 -6.21
N VAL A 597 27.56 -17.66 -5.76
CA VAL A 597 27.32 -18.29 -4.46
C VAL A 597 27.50 -19.81 -4.50
N VAL A 598 26.96 -20.47 -5.53
CA VAL A 598 26.91 -21.94 -5.63
C VAL A 598 28.13 -22.46 -6.39
N VAL A 599 28.38 -21.95 -7.60
CA VAL A 599 29.45 -22.47 -8.47
C VAL A 599 30.84 -22.03 -7.99
N ASN A 600 31.01 -20.75 -7.68
CA ASN A 600 32.28 -20.21 -7.16
C ASN A 600 32.40 -20.32 -5.63
N GLY A 601 31.39 -20.86 -4.94
CA GLY A 601 31.39 -21.11 -3.49
C GLY A 601 31.40 -19.86 -2.61
N LYS A 602 31.17 -18.65 -3.15
CA LYS A 602 31.25 -17.37 -2.42
C LYS A 602 29.95 -17.07 -1.66
N VAL A 603 29.57 -17.98 -0.78
CA VAL A 603 28.37 -17.84 0.08
C VAL A 603 28.56 -16.68 1.06
N LEU A 604 27.60 -15.74 1.09
CA LEU A 604 27.61 -14.66 2.07
C LEU A 604 27.48 -15.22 3.49
N ALA A 605 28.44 -14.92 4.36
CA ALA A 605 28.41 -15.33 5.76
C ALA A 605 27.36 -14.53 6.55
N GLU A 606 26.74 -15.14 7.57
CA GLU A 606 25.80 -14.46 8.50
C GLU A 606 26.45 -13.27 9.22
N THR A 607 27.78 -13.21 9.28
CA THR A 607 28.55 -12.09 9.85
C THR A 607 28.72 -10.90 8.91
N SER A 608 28.46 -11.05 7.60
CA SER A 608 28.63 -9.98 6.61
C SER A 608 27.51 -8.95 6.66
N ASP A 609 27.84 -7.68 6.42
CA ASP A 609 26.88 -6.57 6.50
C ASP A 609 25.67 -6.74 5.58
N LEU A 610 25.90 -7.21 4.35
CA LEU A 610 24.83 -7.45 3.38
C LEU A 610 23.87 -8.55 3.85
N TYR A 611 24.41 -9.65 4.41
CA TYR A 611 23.57 -10.71 4.97
C TYR A 611 22.80 -10.21 6.18
N LYS A 612 23.46 -9.55 7.13
CA LYS A 612 22.84 -8.97 8.34
C LYS A 612 21.71 -8.00 8.01
N PHE A 613 21.91 -7.14 7.01
CA PHE A 613 20.90 -6.17 6.58
C PHE A 613 19.60 -6.88 6.19
N PHE A 614 19.68 -7.85 5.27
CA PHE A 614 18.51 -8.60 4.82
C PHE A 614 17.95 -9.56 5.88
N SER A 615 18.82 -10.26 6.61
CA SER A 615 18.38 -11.24 7.62
C SER A 615 17.69 -10.59 8.81
N THR A 616 18.01 -9.33 9.12
CA THR A 616 17.53 -8.63 10.34
C THR A 616 16.44 -7.59 10.05
N TYR A 617 16.45 -6.92 8.89
CA TYR A 617 15.61 -5.73 8.65
C TYR A 617 14.68 -5.80 7.43
N VAL A 618 14.92 -6.70 6.48
CA VAL A 618 14.08 -6.85 5.28
C VAL A 618 13.21 -8.09 5.42
N HIS A 619 11.90 -7.92 5.29
CA HIS A 619 10.95 -9.02 5.35
C HIS A 619 10.94 -9.79 4.00
N ASP A 620 10.48 -11.04 4.01
CA ASP A 620 10.29 -11.84 2.81
C ASP A 620 8.91 -11.53 2.18
N SER A 621 8.94 -11.09 0.93
CA SER A 621 7.74 -10.74 0.13
C SER A 621 6.77 -11.92 0.02
N LEU A 622 7.28 -13.16 0.01
CA LEU A 622 6.50 -14.37 -0.21
C LEU A 622 5.95 -15.02 1.08
N ALA A 623 6.33 -14.51 2.25
CA ALA A 623 6.06 -15.09 3.57
C ALA A 623 4.57 -15.35 3.86
N GLY A 624 3.70 -14.40 3.51
CA GLY A 624 2.28 -14.41 3.93
C GLY A 624 1.26 -14.74 2.84
N PHE A 625 1.68 -15.10 1.62
CA PHE A 625 0.77 -15.17 0.45
C PHE A 625 1.04 -16.37 -0.49
N ALA A 626 0.92 -17.60 0.04
CA ALA A 626 0.96 -18.83 -0.75
C ALA A 626 -0.19 -18.98 -1.80
N THR A 627 -1.07 -17.98 -1.94
CA THR A 627 -2.21 -17.97 -2.87
C THR A 627 -1.92 -17.30 -4.21
N ASP A 628 -0.76 -16.66 -4.35
CA ASP A 628 -0.44 -15.70 -5.42
C ASP A 628 0.27 -16.31 -6.64
N ASN A 629 0.65 -17.59 -6.57
CA ASN A 629 1.43 -18.32 -7.58
C ASN A 629 2.73 -17.64 -8.07
N THR A 630 3.23 -16.66 -7.31
CA THR A 630 4.48 -15.93 -7.56
C THR A 630 5.69 -16.85 -7.36
N ARG A 631 6.63 -16.82 -8.32
CA ARG A 631 7.92 -17.53 -8.22
C ARG A 631 8.94 -16.66 -7.51
N THR A 632 9.89 -17.29 -6.81
CA THR A 632 11.09 -16.64 -6.25
C THR A 632 12.01 -16.02 -7.31
N THR A 633 11.77 -16.34 -8.58
CA THR A 633 12.50 -15.89 -9.76
C THR A 633 11.72 -14.89 -10.62
N ASP A 634 10.49 -14.54 -10.24
CA ASP A 634 9.68 -13.55 -10.96
C ASP A 634 10.23 -12.11 -10.76
N PRO A 635 10.12 -11.22 -11.76
CA PRO A 635 10.46 -9.81 -11.62
C PRO A 635 9.31 -9.01 -10.97
N ARG A 636 9.63 -7.91 -10.30
CA ARG A 636 8.60 -6.92 -9.90
C ARG A 636 7.92 -6.35 -11.14
N VAL A 637 6.60 -6.36 -11.16
CA VAL A 637 5.78 -5.74 -12.21
C VAL A 637 5.50 -4.27 -11.90
N LEU A 638 5.54 -3.43 -12.94
CA LEU A 638 5.36 -1.98 -12.90
C LEU A 638 4.27 -1.55 -13.92
N TYR A 639 3.38 -0.64 -13.51
CA TYR A 639 2.42 0.11 -14.34
C TYR A 639 2.93 1.54 -14.53
N ILE A 640 2.82 2.09 -15.75
CA ILE A 640 3.39 3.40 -16.15
C ILE A 640 2.39 4.10 -17.08
N GLY A 641 2.17 5.40 -16.89
CA GLY A 641 1.23 6.15 -17.75
C GLY A 641 -0.25 5.86 -17.49
N GLY A 642 -0.57 5.28 -16.32
CA GLY A 642 -1.92 4.88 -15.90
C GLY A 642 -2.04 3.37 -15.76
N ASP A 643 -3.23 2.86 -16.01
CA ASP A 643 -3.59 1.43 -15.96
C ASP A 643 -2.91 0.63 -17.09
N GLN A 644 -2.20 1.32 -17.98
CA GLN A 644 -1.30 0.67 -18.93
C GLN A 644 -0.16 0.02 -18.17
N LYS A 645 -0.16 -1.31 -18.16
CA LYS A 645 1.01 -2.08 -17.80
C LYS A 645 2.19 -1.59 -18.62
N GLU A 646 3.37 -1.46 -18.01
CA GLU A 646 4.58 -1.19 -18.75
C GLU A 646 4.66 -2.18 -19.93
N LYS A 647 4.80 -1.69 -21.18
CA LYS A 647 4.61 -2.43 -22.45
C LYS A 647 5.52 -3.67 -22.63
N TYR A 648 6.30 -3.98 -21.60
CA TYR A 648 7.36 -4.96 -21.56
C TYR A 648 7.26 -5.93 -20.36
N ALA A 649 6.18 -5.79 -19.59
CA ALA A 649 5.62 -6.83 -18.73
C ALA A 649 4.31 -7.39 -19.31
N ALA A 650 4.04 -7.19 -20.61
CA ALA A 650 2.97 -7.83 -21.37
C ALA A 650 3.54 -8.55 -22.60
N VAL A 651 3.15 -9.81 -22.81
CA VAL A 651 3.36 -10.49 -24.10
C VAL A 651 2.21 -10.12 -25.03
N GLN A 652 2.44 -9.24 -25.99
CA GLN A 652 1.54 -9.18 -27.16
C GLN A 652 1.88 -10.37 -28.05
N THR A 653 1.06 -11.43 -27.97
CA THR A 653 1.06 -12.47 -29.00
C THR A 653 0.30 -11.95 -30.21
N GLU A 654 0.95 -11.90 -31.38
CA GLU A 654 0.34 -11.48 -32.66
C GLU A 654 -0.84 -12.37 -33.10
N LYS A 655 -1.11 -13.48 -32.39
CA LYS A 655 -2.10 -14.51 -32.72
C LYS A 655 -3.55 -14.24 -32.27
N GLN A 656 -3.92 -13.02 -31.92
CA GLN A 656 -5.33 -12.63 -31.66
C GLN A 656 -5.92 -11.66 -32.69
N LEU A 657 -5.28 -11.50 -33.86
CA LEU A 657 -5.83 -10.72 -34.99
C LEU A 657 -6.41 -11.59 -36.12
N GLU A 658 -6.51 -12.90 -35.92
CA GLU A 658 -7.25 -13.80 -36.82
C GLU A 658 -8.38 -14.50 -36.03
N VAL A 659 -9.58 -14.56 -36.63
CA VAL A 659 -10.83 -15.12 -36.09
C VAL A 659 -11.61 -14.23 -35.09
N ALA A 660 -12.21 -13.15 -35.60
CA ALA A 660 -13.68 -12.94 -35.61
C ALA A 660 -14.07 -11.65 -36.37
#